data_AF-A0A932MK84-F1
#
_entry.id   AF-A0A932MK84-F1
#
_cell.length_a   1.000
_cell.length_b   1.000
_cell.length_c   1.000
_cell.angle_alpha   90.00
_cell.angle_beta   90.00
_cell.angle_gamma   90.00
#
_symmetry.space_group_name_H-M   'P 1'
#
loop_
_entity.id
_entity.type
_entity.pdbx_description
1 polymer ?
#
loop_
_entity_poly.entity_id
_entity_poly.type
_entity_poly.pdbx_seq_one_letter_code
_entity_poly.pdbx_strand_id
1 'polypeptide(L)'
;MKRSLFFLITASYVAVTLSFFWFLLPVIGSATFDRDNLLVNWMLAWDMHAITHFPLKLLDANIFFPHSHTLLYSELLLSQSILALPIYLVSKNSLLAYNIWILLSYILAALGAYLLAYYYTKHSYASWIAGLIFGFATYRIISIHHFQNLSIFWIPFAVLCWQKYFDTSKRRYLVATVLLFVGQAWASWYNGAFLGFFLLYLLCWHFKTVRENFRTWMNDLLLGAILTAILIGPFAIAYMQFRASQNATYSLGETILYSADLGGYLLPSPFSIPARIIAWVGITKERWLENINFLGTAPLLFLLYFVAIRRIKILDRAYRMYLWGISLFALLSFGPALHLFDKTLKVPLPFLAIHAIPIFQFIRVPSRMAILVLLCLAMVTAYMIRSIHIQRAWLRIGLAVILPVSILLDGYDATIQDHLLKNIHCPEIYTDVKTTTSVRAIVELPLRADPFETAEYMFDSRCHLKPIFNGYSGYLPSDYAFVSSVISAFPDPVSVDYLSSLGISHAVVHLDLVKNSEEFRSAIQRNPELSIVSEQGSDMLVKLNVLRQPEILYATDFGIYESNPQSIQIEKDRVIQQSTIGGRTFDGIYGQMEGNRLIYHDLSLENSATLSIALQGQVYSDRDDLRIRIIDSNGKIFSEQSMDLSGIDEWEIVDISLPETYKKVSVEMQFLPQQFPDRVFLNTLVLYRQ
;
A
#
# COMPACT_ATOMS: atom_id res chain seq x y z
N MET A 1 5.73 -39.25 10.50
CA MET A 1 6.85 -38.51 11.12
C MET A 1 6.77 -38.64 12.63
N LYS A 2 7.88 -38.95 13.31
CA LYS A 2 7.91 -38.97 14.79
C LYS A 2 7.70 -37.54 15.32
N ARG A 3 6.94 -37.39 16.42
CA ARG A 3 6.64 -36.08 17.02
C ARG A 3 7.91 -35.30 17.38
N SER A 4 8.93 -35.97 17.90
CA SER A 4 10.23 -35.37 18.25
C SER A 4 10.92 -34.72 17.05
N LEU A 5 10.90 -35.36 15.87
CA LEU A 5 11.51 -34.82 14.66
C LEU A 5 10.78 -33.57 14.16
N PHE A 6 9.45 -33.56 14.24
CA PHE A 6 8.67 -32.37 13.90
C PHE A 6 9.03 -31.19 14.81
N PHE A 7 9.12 -31.43 16.12
CA PHE A 7 9.49 -30.39 17.08
C PHE A 7 10.90 -29.85 16.82
N LEU A 8 11.87 -30.72 16.53
CA LEU A 8 13.23 -30.32 16.18
C LEU A 8 13.26 -29.44 14.92
N ILE A 9 12.48 -29.80 13.90
CA ILE A 9 12.39 -29.03 12.65
C ILE A 9 11.78 -27.66 12.88
N THR A 10 10.66 -27.59 13.62
CA THR A 10 10.05 -26.31 13.99
C THR A 10 11.01 -25.45 14.82
N ALA A 11 11.67 -26.03 15.83
CA ALA A 11 12.65 -25.33 16.65
C ALA A 11 13.83 -24.81 15.82
N SER A 12 14.26 -25.54 14.79
CA SER A 12 15.32 -25.07 13.89
C SER A 12 14.91 -23.83 13.10
N TYR A 13 13.66 -23.75 12.60
CA TYR A 13 13.17 -22.55 11.90
C TYR A 13 13.00 -21.36 12.85
N VAL A 14 12.58 -21.61 14.09
CA VAL A 14 12.54 -20.58 15.13
C VAL A 14 13.95 -20.05 15.39
N ALA A 15 14.93 -20.93 15.60
CA ALA A 15 16.32 -20.53 15.85
C ALA A 15 16.91 -19.72 14.69
N VAL A 16 16.69 -20.15 13.44
CA VAL A 16 17.13 -19.39 12.25
C VAL A 16 16.43 -18.03 12.19
N THR A 17 15.12 -17.96 12.44
CA THR A 17 14.37 -16.68 12.44
C THR A 17 14.91 -15.72 13.50
N LEU A 18 15.09 -16.19 14.74
CA LEU A 18 15.65 -15.37 15.82
C LEU A 18 17.10 -14.93 15.52
N SER A 19 17.87 -15.77 14.82
CA SER A 19 19.23 -15.43 14.40
C SER A 19 19.25 -14.37 13.29
N PHE A 20 18.29 -14.40 12.36
CA PHE A 20 18.16 -13.38 11.31
C PHE A 20 17.73 -12.03 11.88
N PHE A 21 16.80 -12.05 12.82
CA PHE A 21 16.20 -10.85 13.41
C PHE A 21 16.75 -10.52 14.81
N TRP A 22 17.98 -10.96 15.10
CA TRP A 22 18.58 -10.79 16.43
C TRP A 22 18.65 -9.31 16.85
N PHE A 23 18.84 -8.41 15.89
CA PHE A 23 18.90 -6.95 16.11
C PHE A 23 17.54 -6.33 16.47
N LEU A 24 16.43 -6.98 16.10
CA LEU A 24 15.07 -6.53 16.39
C LEU A 24 14.63 -6.93 17.80
N LEU A 25 15.12 -8.07 18.32
CA LEU A 25 14.68 -8.63 19.60
C LEU A 25 14.76 -7.65 20.80
N PRO A 26 15.83 -6.84 20.97
CA PRO A 26 15.93 -5.91 22.09
C PRO A 26 14.93 -4.75 22.03
N VAL A 27 14.43 -4.40 20.84
CA VAL A 27 13.56 -3.25 20.58
C VAL A 27 12.21 -3.66 19.97
N ILE A 28 11.84 -4.93 20.13
CA ILE A 28 10.70 -5.54 19.44
C ILE A 28 9.35 -4.86 19.72
N GLY A 29 9.22 -4.15 20.85
CA GLY A 29 8.02 -3.40 21.22
C GLY A 29 8.05 -1.91 20.89
N SER A 30 9.14 -1.39 20.34
CA SER A 30 9.35 0.06 20.14
C SER A 30 10.04 0.39 18.82
N ALA A 31 10.01 -0.53 17.86
CA ALA A 31 10.66 -0.37 16.57
C ALA A 31 9.76 -0.80 15.41
N THR A 32 9.96 -0.16 14.27
CA THR A 32 9.37 -0.52 12.97
C THR A 32 10.39 -0.28 11.87
N PHE A 33 10.14 -0.82 10.68
CA PHE A 33 11.00 -0.61 9.51
C PHE A 33 10.47 0.58 8.70
N ASP A 34 11.35 1.42 8.15
CA ASP A 34 11.03 2.53 7.23
C ASP A 34 9.77 3.37 7.55
N ARG A 35 9.37 4.25 6.61
CA ARG A 35 8.17 5.09 6.73
C ARG A 35 6.93 4.44 6.13
N ASP A 36 7.05 3.57 5.12
CA ASP A 36 5.90 2.87 4.54
C ASP A 36 5.26 1.90 5.55
N ASN A 37 6.04 1.28 6.45
CA ASN A 37 5.44 0.45 7.49
C ASN A 37 4.79 1.25 8.63
N LEU A 38 4.88 2.59 8.63
CA LEU A 38 4.05 3.40 9.52
C LEU A 38 2.57 3.25 9.15
N LEU A 39 2.25 3.30 7.84
CA LEU A 39 0.91 2.99 7.31
C LEU A 39 0.48 1.57 7.68
N VAL A 40 1.35 0.58 7.45
CA VAL A 40 1.05 -0.83 7.78
C VAL A 40 0.77 -1.03 9.27
N ASN A 41 1.62 -0.46 10.14
CA ASN A 41 1.46 -0.61 11.58
C ASN A 41 0.21 0.10 12.08
N TRP A 42 -0.09 1.29 11.54
CA TRP A 42 -1.34 1.99 11.81
C TRP A 42 -2.56 1.15 11.39
N MET A 43 -2.57 0.57 10.18
CA MET A 43 -3.67 -0.29 9.73
C MET A 43 -3.87 -1.49 10.65
N LEU A 44 -2.79 -2.16 11.05
CA LEU A 44 -2.85 -3.26 12.03
C LEU A 44 -3.43 -2.80 13.36
N ALA A 45 -2.99 -1.64 13.86
CA ALA A 45 -3.49 -1.07 15.11
C ALA A 45 -4.98 -0.73 15.01
N TRP A 46 -5.39 -0.10 13.91
CA TRP A 46 -6.78 0.23 13.62
C TRP A 46 -7.64 -1.02 13.53
N ASP A 47 -7.27 -2.00 12.72
CA ASP A 47 -8.02 -3.25 12.55
C ASP A 47 -8.19 -3.98 13.89
N MET A 48 -7.10 -4.15 14.64
CA MET A 48 -7.16 -4.83 15.94
C MET A 48 -8.06 -4.07 16.92
N HIS A 49 -8.07 -2.73 16.87
CA HIS A 49 -8.99 -1.91 17.64
C HIS A 49 -10.45 -2.07 17.17
N ALA A 50 -10.71 -1.93 15.87
CA ALA A 50 -12.04 -1.98 15.29
C ALA A 50 -12.68 -3.36 15.45
N ILE A 51 -11.95 -4.46 15.22
CA ILE A 51 -12.42 -5.84 15.45
C ILE A 51 -12.89 -6.04 16.90
N THR A 52 -12.22 -5.39 17.86
CA THR A 52 -12.50 -5.59 19.29
C THR A 52 -13.54 -4.64 19.87
N HIS A 53 -13.72 -3.45 19.31
CA HIS A 53 -14.60 -2.42 19.86
C HIS A 53 -15.78 -2.08 18.94
N PHE A 54 -15.57 -2.03 17.61
CA PHE A 54 -16.54 -1.53 16.63
C PHE A 54 -16.49 -2.32 15.30
N PRO A 55 -16.78 -3.64 15.30
CA PRO A 55 -16.53 -4.49 14.13
C PRO A 55 -17.36 -4.12 12.89
N LEU A 56 -18.51 -3.47 13.07
CA LEU A 56 -19.34 -2.99 11.96
C LEU A 56 -18.79 -1.72 11.28
N LYS A 57 -17.84 -1.03 11.93
CA LYS A 57 -17.17 0.17 11.43
C LYS A 57 -15.71 -0.09 11.05
N LEU A 58 -15.35 -1.35 10.76
CA LEU A 58 -13.98 -1.74 10.41
C LEU A 58 -13.41 -0.86 9.29
N LEU A 59 -14.21 -0.58 8.26
CA LEU A 59 -13.76 0.18 7.10
C LEU A 59 -13.58 1.69 7.38
N ASP A 60 -14.21 2.22 8.42
CA ASP A 60 -14.24 3.65 8.74
C ASP A 60 -13.06 4.06 9.60
N ALA A 61 -11.86 3.95 9.02
CA ALA A 61 -10.62 4.27 9.70
C ALA A 61 -10.51 5.74 10.08
N ASN A 62 -9.67 6.03 11.08
CA ASN A 62 -9.63 7.34 11.72
C ASN A 62 -8.83 8.39 10.95
N ILE A 63 -8.49 8.17 9.67
CA ILE A 63 -7.76 9.11 8.83
C ILE A 63 -8.68 9.78 7.82
N PHE A 64 -8.23 10.88 7.23
CA PHE A 64 -8.98 11.61 6.20
C PHE A 64 -10.40 11.98 6.66
N PHE A 65 -10.59 12.30 7.93
CA PHE A 65 -11.89 12.79 8.39
C PHE A 65 -12.27 14.05 7.60
N PRO A 66 -13.51 14.18 7.06
CA PRO A 66 -14.71 13.40 7.36
C PRO A 66 -15.05 12.26 6.37
N HIS A 67 -14.12 11.82 5.53
CA HIS A 67 -14.37 10.74 4.57
C HIS A 67 -14.67 9.40 5.26
N SER A 68 -15.56 8.62 4.65
CA SER A 68 -15.92 7.27 5.11
C SER A 68 -15.12 6.20 4.38
N HIS A 69 -15.09 4.99 4.96
CA HIS A 69 -14.47 3.81 4.37
C HIS A 69 -12.99 3.99 3.99
N THR A 70 -12.27 4.83 4.73
CA THR A 70 -10.89 5.24 4.45
C THR A 70 -9.89 4.09 4.58
N LEU A 71 -10.25 2.99 5.23
CA LEU A 71 -9.44 1.76 5.23
C LEU A 71 -9.32 1.14 3.82
N LEU A 72 -10.30 1.35 2.94
CA LEU A 72 -10.28 0.84 1.56
C LEU A 72 -9.25 1.55 0.67
N TYR A 73 -8.63 2.63 1.15
CA TYR A 73 -7.65 3.41 0.40
C TYR A 73 -6.30 2.68 0.34
N SER A 74 -6.16 1.58 1.10
CA SER A 74 -5.01 0.67 1.03
C SER A 74 -5.48 -0.80 1.07
N GLU A 75 -4.55 -1.74 1.18
CA GLU A 75 -4.87 -3.15 1.42
C GLU A 75 -5.38 -3.37 2.86
N LEU A 76 -6.36 -4.24 3.02
CA LEU A 76 -7.07 -4.44 4.29
C LEU A 76 -6.21 -5.02 5.42
N LEU A 77 -5.22 -5.87 5.12
CA LEU A 77 -4.36 -6.57 6.10
C LEU A 77 -5.10 -7.37 7.21
N LEU A 78 -6.38 -7.67 7.03
CA LEU A 78 -7.24 -8.26 8.05
C LEU A 78 -6.71 -9.62 8.57
N SER A 79 -6.10 -10.42 7.70
CA SER A 79 -5.50 -11.70 8.09
C SER A 79 -4.37 -11.51 9.11
N GLN A 80 -3.54 -10.51 8.88
CA GLN A 80 -2.42 -10.18 9.75
C GLN A 80 -2.92 -9.63 11.08
N SER A 81 -3.90 -8.73 11.04
CA SER A 81 -4.55 -8.16 12.22
C SER A 81 -5.15 -9.23 13.12
N ILE A 82 -5.87 -10.21 12.56
CA ILE A 82 -6.45 -11.33 13.33
C ILE A 82 -5.37 -12.21 13.97
N LEU A 83 -4.27 -12.49 13.26
CA LEU A 83 -3.18 -13.32 13.79
C LEU A 83 -2.33 -12.57 14.83
N ALA A 84 -2.21 -11.26 14.71
CA ALA A 84 -1.51 -10.39 15.66
C ALA A 84 -2.36 -10.04 16.89
N LEU A 85 -3.70 -10.16 16.78
CA LEU A 85 -4.66 -9.76 17.80
C LEU A 85 -4.40 -10.34 19.21
N PRO A 86 -4.07 -11.63 19.40
CA PRO A 86 -3.81 -12.16 20.74
C PRO A 86 -2.66 -11.45 21.45
N ILE A 87 -1.61 -11.10 20.70
CA ILE A 87 -0.45 -10.38 21.24
C ILE A 87 -0.85 -8.96 21.61
N TYR A 88 -1.62 -8.29 20.75
CA TYR A 88 -2.14 -6.95 21.02
C TYR A 88 -3.10 -6.91 22.22
N LEU A 89 -3.97 -7.91 22.37
CA LEU A 89 -4.91 -7.98 23.49
C LEU A 89 -4.19 -8.05 24.85
N VAL A 90 -3.08 -8.79 24.92
CA VAL A 90 -2.27 -8.95 26.13
C VAL A 90 -1.35 -7.75 26.36
N SER A 91 -0.67 -7.26 25.33
CA SER A 91 0.38 -6.24 25.47
C SER A 91 -0.10 -4.80 25.31
N LYS A 92 -1.24 -4.59 24.64
CA LYS A 92 -1.72 -3.28 24.15
C LYS A 92 -0.69 -2.53 23.30
N ASN A 93 0.24 -3.24 22.68
CA ASN A 93 1.33 -2.68 21.89
C ASN A 93 1.25 -3.18 20.44
N SER A 94 0.91 -2.28 19.51
CA SER A 94 0.80 -2.61 18.08
C SER A 94 2.15 -2.94 17.44
N LEU A 95 3.24 -2.29 17.87
CA LEU A 95 4.61 -2.57 17.38
C LEU A 95 5.06 -3.96 17.79
N LEU A 96 4.79 -4.38 19.04
CA LEU A 96 5.09 -5.73 19.49
C LEU A 96 4.31 -6.78 18.68
N ALA A 97 3.02 -6.55 18.46
CA ALA A 97 2.16 -7.44 17.70
C ALA A 97 2.63 -7.56 16.23
N TYR A 98 2.96 -6.44 15.60
CA TYR A 98 3.55 -6.35 14.27
C TYR A 98 4.86 -7.14 14.16
N ASN A 99 5.83 -6.89 15.03
CA ASN A 99 7.14 -7.52 14.96
C ASN A 99 7.10 -9.02 15.26
N ILE A 100 6.29 -9.46 16.24
CA ILE A 100 6.10 -10.90 16.48
C ILE A 100 5.44 -11.56 15.27
N TRP A 101 4.48 -10.89 14.63
CA TRP A 101 3.87 -11.39 13.40
C TRP A 101 4.91 -11.56 12.28
N ILE A 102 5.84 -10.61 12.10
CA ILE A 102 6.95 -10.74 11.13
C ILE A 102 7.71 -12.04 11.40
N LEU A 103 8.18 -12.27 12.63
CA LEU A 103 8.91 -13.49 12.99
C LEU A 103 8.08 -14.76 12.70
N LEU A 104 6.80 -14.74 13.07
CA LEU A 104 5.88 -15.85 12.84
C LEU A 104 5.72 -16.15 11.34
N SER A 105 5.68 -15.12 10.49
CA SER A 105 5.53 -15.28 9.04
C SER A 105 6.68 -16.09 8.42
N TYR A 106 7.92 -15.93 8.90
CA TYR A 106 9.09 -16.71 8.44
C TYR A 106 8.99 -18.17 8.84
N ILE A 107 8.66 -18.41 10.11
CA ILE A 107 8.49 -19.75 10.67
C ILE A 107 7.36 -20.50 9.94
N LEU A 108 6.20 -19.86 9.74
CA LEU A 108 5.04 -20.50 9.12
C LEU A 108 5.27 -20.82 7.64
N ALA A 109 5.92 -19.94 6.88
CA ALA A 109 6.23 -20.22 5.48
C ALA A 109 7.20 -21.40 5.33
N ALA A 110 8.27 -21.40 6.14
CA ALA A 110 9.24 -22.49 6.15
C ALA A 110 8.59 -23.82 6.55
N LEU A 111 7.72 -23.80 7.56
CA LEU A 111 6.98 -24.97 8.02
C LEU A 111 5.97 -25.47 6.99
N GLY A 112 5.25 -24.56 6.32
CA GLY A 112 4.31 -24.89 5.26
C GLY A 112 5.00 -25.59 4.09
N ALA A 113 6.08 -24.98 3.58
CA ALA A 113 6.87 -25.57 2.49
C ALA A 113 7.52 -26.89 2.90
N TYR A 114 8.00 -27.02 4.15
CA TYR A 114 8.48 -28.28 4.71
C TYR A 114 7.41 -29.37 4.68
N LEU A 115 6.21 -29.08 5.17
CA LEU A 115 5.13 -30.06 5.24
C LEU A 115 4.65 -30.47 3.85
N LEU A 116 4.60 -29.53 2.91
CA LEU A 116 4.29 -29.80 1.51
C LEU A 116 5.37 -30.68 0.86
N ALA A 117 6.64 -30.33 1.01
CA ALA A 117 7.76 -31.13 0.51
C ALA A 117 7.75 -32.53 1.13
N TYR A 118 7.58 -32.63 2.46
CA TYR A 118 7.56 -33.91 3.17
C TYR A 118 6.37 -34.78 2.77
N TYR A 119 5.24 -34.18 2.38
CA TYR A 119 4.10 -34.93 1.85
C TYR A 119 4.49 -35.79 0.64
N TYR A 120 5.29 -35.25 -0.27
CA TYR A 120 5.71 -35.89 -1.51
C TYR A 120 7.01 -36.69 -1.39
N THR A 121 8.02 -36.11 -0.76
CA THR A 121 9.37 -36.69 -0.72
C THR A 121 9.52 -37.75 0.37
N LYS A 122 8.71 -37.68 1.44
CA LYS A 122 8.87 -38.46 2.68
C LYS A 122 10.29 -38.39 3.27
N HIS A 123 11.07 -37.37 2.93
CA HIS A 123 12.49 -37.27 3.27
C HIS A 123 12.78 -35.99 4.05
N SER A 124 13.03 -36.11 5.35
CA SER A 124 13.05 -34.97 6.28
C SER A 124 14.08 -33.89 5.95
N TYR A 125 15.33 -34.26 5.62
CA TYR A 125 16.37 -33.26 5.33
C TYR A 125 16.05 -32.48 4.03
N ALA A 126 15.78 -33.18 2.93
CA ALA A 126 15.33 -32.57 1.68
C ALA A 126 14.11 -31.64 1.85
N SER A 127 13.12 -32.05 2.64
CA SER A 127 11.97 -31.20 2.96
C SER A 127 12.34 -30.01 3.82
N TRP A 128 13.29 -30.17 4.76
CA TRP A 128 13.78 -29.08 5.60
C TRP A 128 14.48 -28.01 4.76
N ILE A 129 15.26 -28.42 3.77
CA ILE A 129 15.86 -27.52 2.78
C ILE A 129 14.79 -26.76 1.97
N ALA A 130 13.72 -27.42 1.52
CA ALA A 130 12.62 -26.71 0.84
C ALA A 130 11.97 -25.64 1.75
N GLY A 131 11.84 -25.92 3.05
CA GLY A 131 11.39 -24.93 4.02
C GLY A 131 12.34 -23.74 4.13
N LEU A 132 13.66 -23.97 4.15
CA LEU A 132 14.64 -22.87 4.15
C LEU A 132 14.58 -22.04 2.87
N ILE A 133 14.52 -22.68 1.69
CA ILE A 133 14.46 -22.00 0.39
C ILE A 133 13.24 -21.09 0.32
N PHE A 134 12.06 -21.58 0.68
CA PHE A 134 10.84 -20.78 0.58
C PHE A 134 10.71 -19.77 1.73
N GLY A 135 11.06 -20.18 2.95
CA GLY A 135 10.90 -19.39 4.16
C GLY A 135 11.87 -18.22 4.24
N PHE A 136 13.11 -18.38 3.79
CA PHE A 136 14.20 -17.40 3.96
C PHE A 136 14.77 -16.92 2.61
N ALA A 137 14.01 -17.02 1.53
CA ALA A 137 14.42 -16.48 0.24
C ALA A 137 14.70 -14.97 0.31
N THR A 138 15.67 -14.53 -0.49
CA THR A 138 16.03 -13.13 -0.69
C THR A 138 14.82 -12.24 -0.96
N TYR A 139 13.88 -12.71 -1.80
CA TYR A 139 12.62 -12.00 -2.09
C TYR A 139 11.85 -11.62 -0.81
N ARG A 140 11.74 -12.54 0.16
CA ARG A 140 10.98 -12.29 1.40
C ARG A 140 11.72 -11.35 2.33
N ILE A 141 13.03 -11.49 2.44
CA ILE A 141 13.86 -10.66 3.31
C ILE A 141 13.79 -9.19 2.87
N ILE A 142 13.85 -8.94 1.57
CA ILE A 142 13.77 -7.57 1.01
C ILE A 142 12.32 -7.06 0.97
N SER A 143 11.35 -7.97 0.90
CA SER A 143 9.93 -7.63 1.05
C SER A 143 9.53 -7.29 2.49
N ILE A 144 10.46 -7.11 3.43
CA ILE A 144 10.12 -6.67 4.79
C ILE A 144 9.43 -5.30 4.80
N HIS A 145 9.78 -4.46 3.82
CA HIS A 145 9.16 -3.17 3.52
C HIS A 145 7.74 -3.31 2.94
N HIS A 146 7.38 -4.49 2.44
CA HIS A 146 6.08 -4.82 1.89
C HIS A 146 5.42 -5.89 2.74
N PHE A 147 5.02 -5.53 3.96
CA PHE A 147 4.44 -6.44 4.95
C PHE A 147 3.34 -7.37 4.42
N GLN A 148 2.50 -6.89 3.51
CA GLN A 148 1.49 -7.67 2.79
C GLN A 148 2.04 -8.91 2.05
N ASN A 149 3.29 -8.83 1.57
CA ASN A 149 3.99 -9.89 0.86
C ASN A 149 4.66 -10.89 1.81
N LEU A 150 4.71 -10.63 3.12
CA LEU A 150 5.21 -11.60 4.10
C LEU A 150 4.18 -12.68 4.43
N SER A 151 2.88 -12.42 4.18
CA SER A 151 1.74 -13.31 4.46
C SER A 151 1.66 -14.56 3.58
N ILE A 152 2.63 -14.77 2.72
CA ILE A 152 2.67 -15.82 1.69
C ILE A 152 2.83 -17.23 2.26
N PHE A 153 2.93 -17.36 3.58
CA PHE A 153 2.90 -18.63 4.28
C PHE A 153 1.58 -19.39 4.08
N TRP A 154 0.47 -18.73 3.74
CA TRP A 154 -0.80 -19.41 3.44
C TRP A 154 -0.69 -20.34 2.22
N ILE A 155 0.10 -19.95 1.22
CA ILE A 155 0.24 -20.65 -0.08
C ILE A 155 0.61 -22.13 0.09
N PRO A 156 1.74 -22.52 0.73
CA PRO A 156 2.11 -23.92 0.82
C PRO A 156 1.13 -24.77 1.64
N PHE A 157 0.47 -24.19 2.66
CA PHE A 157 -0.58 -24.91 3.40
C PHE A 157 -1.82 -25.13 2.55
N ALA A 158 -2.27 -24.11 1.80
CA ALA A 158 -3.42 -24.21 0.90
C ALA A 158 -3.17 -25.26 -0.18
N VAL A 159 -1.99 -25.23 -0.80
CA VAL A 159 -1.55 -26.23 -1.77
C VAL A 159 -1.53 -27.64 -1.16
N LEU A 160 -0.98 -27.81 0.05
CA LEU A 160 -0.96 -29.09 0.74
C LEU A 160 -2.38 -29.65 1.00
N CYS A 161 -3.29 -28.79 1.48
CA CYS A 161 -4.68 -29.18 1.73
C CYS A 161 -5.40 -29.53 0.42
N TRP A 162 -5.19 -28.74 -0.64
CA TRP A 162 -5.78 -28.98 -1.96
C TRP A 162 -5.35 -30.34 -2.53
N GLN A 163 -4.06 -30.66 -2.42
CA GLN A 163 -3.51 -31.95 -2.84
C GLN A 163 -4.07 -33.12 -2.03
N LYS A 164 -4.17 -32.97 -0.70
CA LYS A 164 -4.82 -33.98 0.15
C LYS A 164 -6.30 -34.15 -0.18
N TYR A 165 -6.97 -33.11 -0.64
CA TYR A 165 -8.35 -33.22 -1.12
C TYR A 165 -8.42 -34.06 -2.40
N PHE A 166 -7.56 -33.84 -3.40
CA PHE A 166 -7.48 -34.71 -4.58
C PHE A 166 -7.23 -36.18 -4.23
N ASP A 167 -6.33 -36.43 -3.26
CA ASP A 167 -5.95 -37.79 -2.89
C ASP A 167 -6.98 -38.52 -2.02
N THR A 168 -7.83 -37.80 -1.29
CA THR A 168 -8.73 -38.42 -0.28
C THR A 168 -10.22 -38.10 -0.46
N SER A 169 -10.57 -37.12 -1.29
CA SER A 169 -11.93 -36.57 -1.45
C SER A 169 -12.60 -36.12 -0.14
N LYS A 170 -11.83 -35.88 0.93
CA LYS A 170 -12.38 -35.46 2.23
C LYS A 170 -12.62 -33.96 2.27
N ARG A 171 -13.89 -33.55 2.39
CA ARG A 171 -14.32 -32.14 2.46
C ARG A 171 -13.59 -31.27 3.48
N ARG A 172 -13.08 -31.83 4.58
CA ARG A 172 -12.27 -31.07 5.55
C ARG A 172 -11.04 -30.41 4.92
N TYR A 173 -10.44 -31.03 3.91
CA TYR A 173 -9.27 -30.48 3.22
C TYR A 173 -9.66 -29.40 2.20
N LEU A 174 -10.81 -29.55 1.57
CA LEU A 174 -11.43 -28.49 0.76
C LEU A 174 -11.73 -27.27 1.63
N VAL A 175 -12.45 -27.44 2.74
CA VAL A 175 -12.77 -26.34 3.68
C VAL A 175 -11.49 -25.70 4.20
N ALA A 176 -10.47 -26.48 4.57
CA ALA A 176 -9.17 -25.93 4.96
C ALA A 176 -8.52 -25.14 3.81
N THR A 177 -8.58 -25.62 2.57
CA THR A 177 -8.05 -24.88 1.40
C THR A 177 -8.77 -23.55 1.22
N VAL A 178 -10.10 -23.53 1.35
CA VAL A 178 -10.91 -22.30 1.27
C VAL A 178 -10.53 -21.33 2.38
N LEU A 179 -10.44 -21.76 3.63
CA LEU A 179 -10.06 -20.89 4.75
C LEU A 179 -8.64 -20.33 4.59
N LEU A 180 -7.69 -21.13 4.09
CA LEU A 180 -6.32 -20.68 3.82
C LEU A 180 -6.28 -19.71 2.63
N PHE A 181 -7.12 -19.92 1.61
CA PHE A 181 -7.28 -19.00 0.48
C PHE A 181 -7.88 -17.66 0.93
N VAL A 182 -8.93 -17.70 1.76
CA VAL A 182 -9.53 -16.51 2.37
C VAL A 182 -8.51 -15.77 3.22
N GLY A 183 -7.74 -16.47 4.06
CA GLY A 183 -6.64 -15.88 4.82
C GLY A 183 -5.62 -15.18 3.92
N GLN A 184 -5.26 -15.80 2.78
CA GLN A 184 -4.35 -15.19 1.81
C GLN A 184 -4.95 -13.95 1.14
N ALA A 185 -6.23 -13.98 0.76
CA ALA A 185 -6.91 -12.87 0.10
C ALA A 185 -7.14 -11.68 1.04
N TRP A 186 -7.54 -11.95 2.29
CA TRP A 186 -7.62 -10.94 3.34
C TRP A 186 -6.25 -10.36 3.71
N ALA A 187 -5.18 -11.11 3.45
CA ALA A 187 -3.83 -10.60 3.68
C ALA A 187 -3.33 -9.66 2.57
N SER A 188 -3.65 -10.00 1.32
CA SER A 188 -3.34 -9.20 0.14
C SER A 188 -4.14 -9.74 -1.05
N TRP A 189 -4.84 -8.86 -1.75
CA TRP A 189 -5.60 -9.22 -2.95
C TRP A 189 -4.68 -9.79 -4.04
N TYR A 190 -3.46 -9.27 -4.17
CA TYR A 190 -2.44 -9.77 -5.10
C TYR A 190 -2.11 -11.23 -4.83
N ASN A 191 -1.70 -11.52 -3.60
CA ASN A 191 -1.26 -12.86 -3.24
C ASN A 191 -2.45 -13.84 -3.22
N GLY A 192 -3.67 -13.35 -2.95
CA GLY A 192 -4.91 -14.11 -3.13
C GLY A 192 -5.11 -14.54 -4.59
N ALA A 193 -4.97 -13.62 -5.54
CA ALA A 193 -5.06 -13.93 -6.97
C ALA A 193 -4.00 -14.92 -7.42
N PHE A 194 -2.76 -14.75 -6.96
CA PHE A 194 -1.64 -15.65 -7.26
C PHE A 194 -1.89 -17.06 -6.74
N LEU A 195 -2.37 -17.19 -5.50
CA LEU A 195 -2.80 -18.48 -4.97
C LEU A 195 -3.97 -19.06 -5.80
N GLY A 196 -4.91 -18.23 -6.25
CA GLY A 196 -5.98 -18.62 -7.15
C GLY A 196 -5.47 -19.24 -8.46
N PHE A 197 -4.50 -18.59 -9.11
CA PHE A 197 -3.83 -19.14 -10.29
C PHE A 197 -3.11 -20.46 -10.00
N PHE A 198 -2.47 -20.59 -8.83
CA PHE A 198 -1.83 -21.84 -8.43
C PHE A 198 -2.84 -22.97 -8.22
N LEU A 199 -3.97 -22.70 -7.54
CA LEU A 199 -5.03 -23.68 -7.32
C LEU A 199 -5.71 -24.09 -8.64
N LEU A 200 -5.89 -23.14 -9.57
CA LEU A 200 -6.37 -23.39 -10.92
C LEU A 200 -5.40 -24.26 -11.72
N TYR A 201 -4.10 -23.97 -11.66
CA TYR A 201 -3.07 -24.81 -12.26
C TYR A 201 -3.15 -26.26 -11.74
N LEU A 202 -3.30 -26.44 -10.43
CA LEU A 202 -3.46 -27.77 -9.83
C LEU A 202 -4.76 -28.46 -10.24
N LEU A 203 -5.85 -27.71 -10.40
CA LEU A 203 -7.12 -28.22 -10.91
C LEU A 203 -6.95 -28.75 -12.34
N CYS A 204 -6.27 -28.00 -13.21
CA CYS A 204 -5.93 -28.42 -14.57
C CYS A 204 -5.03 -29.67 -14.57
N TRP A 205 -4.01 -29.72 -13.70
CA TRP A 205 -3.12 -30.88 -13.59
C TRP A 205 -3.84 -32.18 -13.19
N HIS A 206 -4.89 -32.06 -12.38
CA HIS A 206 -5.73 -33.16 -11.91
C HIS A 206 -7.03 -33.32 -12.71
N PHE A 207 -7.14 -32.71 -13.90
CA PHE A 207 -8.35 -32.71 -14.71
C PHE A 207 -8.96 -34.11 -14.93
N LYS A 208 -8.14 -35.15 -15.10
CA LYS A 208 -8.63 -36.53 -15.24
C LYS A 208 -9.43 -36.99 -14.01
N THR A 209 -8.90 -36.75 -12.81
CA THR A 209 -9.56 -37.09 -11.54
C THR A 209 -10.87 -36.31 -11.35
N VAL A 210 -10.86 -35.03 -11.73
CA VAL A 210 -12.05 -34.16 -11.71
C VAL A 210 -13.12 -34.68 -12.66
N ARG A 211 -12.73 -35.02 -13.90
CA ARG A 211 -13.63 -35.55 -14.94
C ARG A 211 -14.29 -36.86 -14.52
N GLU A 212 -13.53 -37.77 -13.93
CA GLU A 212 -14.04 -39.08 -13.46
C GLU A 212 -15.04 -38.93 -12.30
N ASN A 213 -14.93 -37.86 -11.51
CA ASN A 213 -15.76 -37.62 -10.32
C ASN A 213 -16.56 -36.31 -10.40
N PHE A 214 -16.95 -35.91 -11.62
CA PHE A 214 -17.42 -34.56 -11.94
C PHE A 214 -18.54 -34.04 -11.03
N ARG A 215 -19.57 -34.86 -10.76
CA ARG A 215 -20.73 -34.43 -9.95
C ARG A 215 -20.34 -34.14 -8.50
N THR A 216 -19.52 -34.98 -7.90
CA THR A 216 -19.01 -34.78 -6.53
C THR A 216 -18.13 -33.54 -6.47
N TRP A 217 -17.22 -33.38 -7.44
CA TRP A 217 -16.36 -32.21 -7.54
C TRP A 217 -17.14 -30.92 -7.73
N MET A 218 -18.17 -30.92 -8.57
CA MET A 218 -18.98 -29.73 -8.80
C MET A 218 -19.72 -29.32 -7.52
N ASN A 219 -20.33 -30.25 -6.79
CA ASN A 219 -20.99 -29.96 -5.52
C ASN A 219 -20.03 -29.39 -4.47
N ASP A 220 -18.82 -29.96 -4.41
CA ASP A 220 -17.79 -29.53 -3.48
C ASP A 220 -17.17 -28.17 -3.88
N LEU A 221 -16.96 -27.93 -5.18
CA LEU A 221 -16.55 -26.63 -5.70
C LEU A 221 -17.61 -25.55 -5.46
N LEU A 222 -18.90 -25.87 -5.63
CA LEU A 222 -20.00 -24.96 -5.29
C LEU A 222 -20.00 -24.61 -3.81
N LEU A 223 -19.80 -25.60 -2.92
CA LEU A 223 -19.64 -25.34 -1.49
C LEU A 223 -18.44 -24.40 -1.23
N GLY A 224 -17.29 -24.68 -1.84
CA GLY A 224 -16.11 -23.83 -1.70
C GLY A 224 -16.31 -22.42 -2.22
N ALA A 225 -17.00 -22.27 -3.36
CA ALA A 225 -17.35 -20.98 -3.95
C ALA A 225 -18.30 -20.18 -3.08
N ILE A 226 -19.36 -20.82 -2.53
CA ILE A 226 -20.30 -20.17 -1.60
C ILE A 226 -19.56 -19.68 -0.34
N LEU A 227 -18.71 -20.53 0.26
CA LEU A 227 -17.94 -20.14 1.44
C LEU A 227 -16.97 -18.98 1.14
N THR A 228 -16.32 -19.02 -0.01
CA THR A 228 -15.42 -17.93 -0.45
C THR A 228 -16.20 -16.64 -0.68
N ALA A 229 -17.37 -16.71 -1.34
CA ALA A 229 -18.24 -15.57 -1.60
C ALA A 229 -18.77 -14.95 -0.32
N ILE A 230 -19.13 -15.74 0.68
CA ILE A 230 -19.59 -15.24 1.99
C ILE A 230 -18.46 -14.50 2.73
N LEU A 231 -17.25 -15.04 2.72
CA LEU A 231 -16.13 -14.51 3.51
C LEU A 231 -15.40 -13.34 2.82
N ILE A 232 -15.30 -13.36 1.49
CA ILE A 232 -14.57 -12.34 0.72
C ILE A 232 -15.53 -11.32 0.10
N GLY A 233 -16.75 -11.74 -0.25
CA GLY A 233 -17.70 -10.96 -1.04
C GLY A 233 -18.00 -9.56 -0.50
N PRO A 234 -18.30 -9.37 0.80
CA PRO A 234 -18.56 -8.04 1.35
C PRO A 234 -17.41 -7.06 1.13
N PHE A 235 -16.17 -7.50 1.37
CA PHE A 235 -14.98 -6.69 1.15
C PHE A 235 -14.71 -6.47 -0.34
N ALA A 236 -14.86 -7.49 -1.18
CA ALA A 236 -14.68 -7.36 -2.61
C ALA A 236 -15.67 -6.35 -3.22
N ILE A 237 -16.93 -6.38 -2.80
CA ILE A 237 -17.96 -5.41 -3.23
C ILE A 237 -17.57 -3.99 -2.79
N ALA A 238 -17.14 -3.81 -1.55
CA ALA A 238 -16.71 -2.51 -1.04
C ALA A 238 -15.53 -1.93 -1.84
N TYR A 239 -14.51 -2.76 -2.13
CA TYR A 239 -13.38 -2.35 -2.99
C TYR A 239 -13.79 -2.07 -4.43
N MET A 240 -14.74 -2.83 -4.99
CA MET A 240 -15.25 -2.57 -6.35
C MET A 240 -15.98 -1.22 -6.41
N GLN A 241 -16.79 -0.91 -5.41
CA GLN A 241 -17.50 0.38 -5.30
C GLN A 241 -16.51 1.54 -5.13
N PHE A 242 -15.52 1.39 -4.25
CA PHE A 242 -14.46 2.38 -4.05
C PHE A 242 -13.65 2.62 -5.34
N ARG A 243 -13.26 1.55 -6.05
CA ARG A 243 -12.52 1.69 -7.31
C ARG A 243 -13.34 2.38 -8.39
N ALA A 244 -14.63 2.09 -8.47
CA ALA A 244 -15.53 2.73 -9.41
C ALA A 244 -15.72 4.22 -9.10
N SER A 245 -15.78 4.61 -7.83
CA SER A 245 -15.93 6.03 -7.47
C SER A 245 -14.66 6.85 -7.66
N GLN A 246 -13.48 6.24 -7.52
CA GLN A 246 -12.19 6.91 -7.64
C GLN A 246 -11.52 6.76 -9.02
N ASN A 247 -12.17 6.10 -9.99
CA ASN A 247 -11.55 5.70 -11.27
C ASN A 247 -10.16 5.04 -11.09
N ALA A 248 -10.02 4.25 -10.01
CA ALA A 248 -8.76 3.66 -9.58
C ALA A 248 -8.40 2.42 -10.42
N THR A 249 -7.90 2.65 -11.63
CA THR A 249 -7.37 1.61 -12.54
C THR A 249 -5.89 1.78 -12.77
N TYR A 250 -5.14 0.68 -12.81
CA TYR A 250 -3.73 0.71 -13.19
C TYR A 250 -3.58 0.64 -14.70
N SER A 251 -2.66 1.41 -15.24
CA SER A 251 -2.38 1.43 -16.67
C SER A 251 -1.57 0.20 -17.11
N LEU A 252 -1.72 -0.19 -18.37
CA LEU A 252 -0.86 -1.24 -18.97
C LEU A 252 0.63 -0.86 -18.88
N GLY A 253 0.96 0.43 -18.96
CA GLY A 253 2.31 0.94 -18.83
C GLY A 253 2.93 0.66 -17.46
N GLU A 254 2.19 0.91 -16.39
CA GLU A 254 2.61 0.55 -15.02
C GLU A 254 2.80 -0.97 -14.89
N THR A 255 1.86 -1.76 -15.42
CA THR A 255 1.98 -3.23 -15.37
C THR A 255 3.25 -3.71 -16.07
N ILE A 256 3.60 -3.14 -17.22
CA ILE A 256 4.86 -3.43 -17.93
C ILE A 256 6.06 -2.98 -17.07
N LEU A 257 6.02 -1.79 -16.46
CA LEU A 257 7.09 -1.26 -15.61
C LEU A 257 7.36 -2.12 -14.36
N TYR A 258 6.37 -2.82 -13.85
CA TYR A 258 6.49 -3.67 -12.67
C TYR A 258 6.49 -5.17 -12.99
N SER A 259 6.67 -5.52 -14.26
CA SER A 259 6.85 -6.90 -14.70
C SER A 259 8.26 -7.42 -14.39
N ALA A 260 8.40 -8.74 -14.24
CA ALA A 260 9.69 -9.36 -13.94
C ALA A 260 10.68 -9.17 -15.09
N ASP A 261 11.92 -8.93 -14.71
CA ASP A 261 13.10 -9.01 -15.54
C ASP A 261 13.76 -10.38 -15.34
N LEU A 262 14.17 -11.02 -16.44
CA LEU A 262 14.95 -12.26 -16.40
C LEU A 262 16.22 -12.11 -15.55
N GLY A 263 16.90 -10.97 -15.62
CA GLY A 263 18.04 -10.64 -14.79
C GLY A 263 17.70 -10.63 -13.30
N GLY A 264 16.47 -10.27 -12.93
CA GLY A 264 15.99 -10.31 -11.54
C GLY A 264 15.87 -11.72 -10.95
N TYR A 265 15.70 -12.76 -11.77
CA TYR A 265 15.71 -14.16 -11.32
C TYR A 265 17.12 -14.73 -11.14
N LEU A 266 18.09 -14.19 -11.87
CA LEU A 266 19.44 -14.73 -11.98
C LEU A 266 20.46 -13.97 -11.14
N LEU A 267 20.28 -12.66 -10.97
CA LEU A 267 21.18 -11.82 -10.21
C LEU A 267 20.71 -11.70 -8.76
N PRO A 268 21.59 -11.93 -7.77
CA PRO A 268 21.28 -11.68 -6.38
C PRO A 268 21.03 -10.20 -6.13
N SER A 269 20.30 -9.91 -5.04
CA SER A 269 20.05 -8.55 -4.57
C SER A 269 21.35 -7.74 -4.48
N PRO A 270 21.39 -6.47 -4.94
CA PRO A 270 22.59 -5.65 -4.86
C PRO A 270 23.12 -5.47 -3.43
N PHE A 271 22.27 -5.70 -2.42
CA PHE A 271 22.61 -5.59 -1.00
C PHE A 271 23.24 -6.88 -0.42
N SER A 272 23.15 -8.01 -1.12
CA SER A 272 23.66 -9.29 -0.60
C SER A 272 25.15 -9.52 -0.89
N ILE A 273 25.77 -10.40 -0.10
CA ILE A 273 27.18 -10.77 -0.26
C ILE A 273 27.47 -11.34 -1.66
N PRO A 274 26.65 -12.25 -2.23
CA PRO A 274 26.86 -12.76 -3.60
C PRO A 274 26.86 -11.67 -4.68
N ALA A 275 26.07 -10.60 -4.53
CA ALA A 275 26.04 -9.52 -5.53
C ALA A 275 27.35 -8.73 -5.57
N ARG A 276 28.02 -8.54 -4.43
CA ARG A 276 29.34 -7.87 -4.38
C ARG A 276 30.38 -8.62 -5.21
N ILE A 277 30.30 -9.95 -5.26
CA ILE A 277 31.21 -10.79 -6.07
C ILE A 277 30.84 -10.68 -7.56
N ILE A 278 29.56 -10.72 -7.90
CA ILE A 278 29.11 -10.67 -9.31
C ILE A 278 29.33 -9.29 -9.92
N ALA A 279 29.13 -8.22 -9.16
CA ALA A 279 29.41 -6.85 -9.58
C ALA A 279 30.88 -6.66 -9.95
N TRP A 280 31.81 -7.33 -9.25
CA TRP A 280 33.24 -7.31 -9.59
C TRP A 280 33.55 -7.89 -10.98
N VAL A 281 32.68 -8.78 -11.50
CA VAL A 281 32.79 -9.37 -12.85
C VAL A 281 32.09 -8.51 -13.92
N GLY A 282 31.51 -7.36 -13.54
CA GLY A 282 30.92 -6.39 -14.46
C GLY A 282 29.51 -6.73 -14.96
N ILE A 283 28.83 -7.70 -14.33
CA ILE A 283 27.42 -7.97 -14.61
C ILE A 283 26.57 -7.15 -13.65
N THR A 284 25.96 -6.08 -14.16
CA THR A 284 25.08 -5.19 -13.39
C THR A 284 23.69 -5.15 -14.00
N LYS A 285 22.76 -4.68 -13.19
CA LYS A 285 21.37 -4.38 -13.53
C LYS A 285 21.00 -3.11 -12.79
N GLU A 286 20.22 -2.25 -13.40
CA GLU A 286 19.86 -0.94 -12.83
C GLU A 286 18.42 -0.93 -12.30
N ARG A 287 17.49 -1.61 -12.98
CA ARG A 287 16.06 -1.63 -12.61
C ARG A 287 15.78 -2.65 -11.51
N TRP A 288 16.07 -2.31 -10.26
CA TRP A 288 15.78 -3.17 -9.12
C TRP A 288 14.36 -3.06 -8.56
N LEU A 289 13.64 -1.99 -8.91
CA LEU A 289 12.27 -1.74 -8.43
C LEU A 289 11.35 -2.93 -8.76
N GLU A 290 10.80 -3.55 -7.71
CA GLU A 290 9.95 -4.76 -7.78
C GLU A 290 10.58 -5.94 -8.55
N ASN A 291 11.91 -5.96 -8.72
CA ASN A 291 12.63 -6.88 -9.59
C ASN A 291 13.77 -7.64 -8.89
N ILE A 292 13.71 -7.73 -7.56
CA ILE A 292 14.61 -8.55 -6.76
C ILE A 292 13.97 -9.94 -6.55
N ASN A 293 13.93 -10.72 -7.63
CA ASN A 293 13.23 -12.01 -7.72
C ASN A 293 14.18 -13.21 -7.59
N PHE A 294 15.38 -13.00 -7.03
CA PHE A 294 16.46 -13.97 -7.03
C PHE A 294 16.03 -15.31 -6.40
N LEU A 295 16.26 -16.40 -7.13
CA LEU A 295 15.79 -17.74 -6.74
C LEU A 295 16.72 -18.47 -5.75
N GLY A 296 17.85 -17.86 -5.42
CA GLY A 296 18.90 -18.44 -4.59
C GLY A 296 19.97 -19.15 -5.43
N THR A 297 21.22 -18.98 -5.04
CA THR A 297 22.40 -19.57 -5.67
C THR A 297 22.33 -21.08 -5.61
N ALA A 298 22.09 -21.65 -4.43
CA ALA A 298 22.07 -23.09 -4.25
C ALA A 298 20.95 -23.80 -5.04
N PRO A 299 19.67 -23.38 -4.98
CA PRO A 299 18.61 -23.96 -5.79
C PRO A 299 18.88 -23.89 -7.30
N LEU A 300 19.41 -22.75 -7.79
CA LEU A 300 19.78 -22.60 -9.20
C LEU A 300 20.91 -23.54 -9.62
N LEU A 301 21.97 -23.66 -8.81
CA LEU A 301 23.07 -24.59 -9.08
C LEU A 301 22.61 -26.05 -9.07
N PHE A 302 21.69 -26.42 -8.17
CA PHE A 302 21.06 -27.74 -8.19
C PHE A 302 20.25 -27.96 -9.47
N LEU A 303 19.43 -26.98 -9.87
CA LEU A 303 18.66 -27.06 -11.10
C LEU A 303 19.59 -27.25 -12.31
N LEU A 304 20.64 -26.45 -12.42
CA LEU A 304 21.65 -26.54 -13.48
C LEU A 304 22.40 -27.89 -13.47
N TYR A 305 22.87 -28.35 -12.31
CA TYR A 305 23.54 -29.65 -12.16
C TYR A 305 22.66 -30.80 -12.64
N PHE A 306 21.37 -30.79 -12.28
CA PHE A 306 20.43 -31.83 -12.66
C PHE A 306 20.07 -31.82 -14.14
N VAL A 307 19.90 -30.63 -14.73
CA VAL A 307 19.60 -30.45 -16.15
C VAL A 307 20.83 -30.80 -17.01
N ALA A 308 22.01 -30.28 -16.68
CA ALA A 308 23.22 -30.40 -17.50
C ALA A 308 23.93 -31.75 -17.35
N ILE A 309 24.14 -32.21 -16.11
CA ILE A 309 25.02 -33.35 -15.82
C ILE A 309 24.23 -34.63 -15.62
N ARG A 310 23.29 -34.62 -14.68
CA ARG A 310 22.61 -35.86 -14.30
C ARG A 310 21.53 -36.31 -15.30
N ARG A 311 21.05 -35.41 -16.17
CA ARG A 311 19.99 -35.66 -17.17
C ARG A 311 18.81 -36.47 -16.60
N ILE A 312 18.44 -36.21 -15.34
CA ILE A 312 17.59 -37.16 -14.60
C ILE A 312 16.19 -37.17 -15.17
N LYS A 313 15.74 -38.37 -15.55
CA LYS A 313 14.33 -38.69 -15.74
C LYS A 313 13.69 -38.97 -14.38
N ILE A 314 13.46 -37.94 -13.55
CA ILE A 314 12.63 -38.12 -12.35
C ILE A 314 11.20 -38.31 -12.86
N LEU A 315 10.73 -39.56 -12.91
CA LEU A 315 9.43 -39.92 -13.48
C LEU A 315 8.24 -39.60 -12.56
N ASP A 316 8.51 -39.15 -11.34
CA ASP A 316 7.50 -38.75 -10.37
C ASP A 316 6.58 -37.65 -10.96
N ARG A 317 5.26 -37.88 -10.88
CA ARG A 317 4.25 -36.98 -11.44
C ARG A 317 4.27 -35.62 -10.73
N ALA A 318 4.46 -35.58 -9.41
CA ALA A 318 4.49 -34.34 -8.66
C ALA A 318 5.79 -33.57 -8.89
N TYR A 319 6.93 -34.24 -9.08
CA TYR A 319 8.15 -33.55 -9.55
C TYR A 319 7.90 -32.78 -10.86
N ARG A 320 7.31 -33.44 -11.87
CA ARG A 320 6.97 -32.79 -13.14
C ARG A 320 5.95 -31.67 -12.98
N MET A 321 4.97 -31.85 -12.09
CA MET A 321 4.00 -30.80 -11.77
C MET A 321 4.69 -29.54 -11.26
N TYR A 322 5.60 -29.65 -10.30
CA TYR A 322 6.29 -28.45 -9.81
C TYR A 322 7.29 -27.90 -10.84
N LEU A 323 7.95 -28.75 -11.63
CA LEU A 323 8.85 -28.32 -12.71
C LEU A 323 8.12 -27.49 -13.80
N TRP A 324 6.95 -27.94 -14.26
CA TRP A 324 6.13 -27.16 -15.18
C TRP A 324 5.59 -25.88 -14.53
N GLY A 325 5.29 -25.92 -13.23
CA GLY A 325 4.91 -24.74 -12.46
C GLY A 325 5.97 -23.63 -12.48
N ILE A 326 7.26 -23.97 -12.36
CA ILE A 326 8.37 -22.99 -12.51
C ILE A 326 8.23 -22.24 -13.83
N SER A 327 8.03 -22.96 -14.94
CA SER A 327 7.96 -22.38 -16.28
C SER A 327 6.70 -21.52 -16.46
N LEU A 328 5.55 -22.01 -16.02
CA LEU A 328 4.27 -21.30 -16.12
C LEU A 328 4.29 -19.99 -15.33
N PHE A 329 4.66 -20.03 -14.05
CA PHE A 329 4.61 -18.84 -13.20
C PHE A 329 5.73 -17.85 -13.51
N ALA A 330 6.89 -18.30 -14.02
CA ALA A 330 7.91 -17.39 -14.55
C ALA A 330 7.40 -16.71 -15.83
N LEU A 331 6.71 -17.43 -16.71
CA LEU A 331 6.13 -16.84 -17.91
C LEU A 331 5.06 -15.78 -17.59
N LEU A 332 4.24 -16.03 -16.56
CA LEU A 332 3.24 -15.06 -16.11
C LEU A 332 3.86 -13.87 -15.37
N SER A 333 4.95 -14.07 -14.62
CA SER A 333 5.60 -12.99 -13.87
C SER A 333 6.32 -11.98 -14.76
N PHE A 334 6.78 -12.40 -15.95
CA PHE A 334 7.29 -11.49 -16.98
C PHE A 334 6.22 -10.51 -17.50
N GLY A 335 4.95 -10.66 -17.08
CA GLY A 335 3.90 -9.70 -17.35
C GLY A 335 3.60 -9.54 -18.84
N PRO A 336 3.05 -8.39 -19.29
CA PRO A 336 2.59 -8.22 -20.67
C PRO A 336 3.72 -8.19 -21.72
N ALA A 337 4.94 -7.83 -21.32
CA ALA A 337 6.09 -7.66 -22.20
C ALA A 337 7.39 -8.15 -21.51
N LEU A 338 8.26 -8.81 -22.26
CA LEU A 338 9.48 -9.41 -21.73
C LEU A 338 10.56 -8.36 -21.43
N HIS A 339 11.15 -8.41 -20.23
CA HIS A 339 12.34 -7.62 -19.88
C HIS A 339 13.58 -8.52 -19.77
N LEU A 340 14.66 -8.11 -20.41
CA LEU A 340 15.97 -8.78 -20.39
C LEU A 340 17.06 -7.78 -19.97
N PHE A 341 17.51 -7.85 -18.72
CA PHE A 341 18.58 -7.00 -18.18
C PHE A 341 18.33 -5.52 -18.53
N ASP A 342 17.24 -4.98 -17.98
CA ASP A 342 16.74 -3.60 -18.15
C ASP A 342 16.15 -3.28 -19.53
N LYS A 343 16.34 -4.14 -20.55
CA LYS A 343 15.79 -3.93 -21.89
C LYS A 343 14.41 -4.56 -22.04
N THR A 344 13.40 -3.73 -22.31
CA THR A 344 12.06 -4.19 -22.67
C THR A 344 12.00 -4.63 -24.13
N LEU A 345 11.70 -5.90 -24.36
CA LEU A 345 11.37 -6.43 -25.67
C LEU A 345 9.86 -6.34 -25.88
N LYS A 346 9.43 -5.78 -27.02
CA LYS A 346 8.01 -5.65 -27.42
C LYS A 346 7.43 -6.99 -27.91
N VAL A 347 7.65 -8.05 -27.15
CA VAL A 347 7.07 -9.38 -27.40
C VAL A 347 5.86 -9.54 -26.50
N PRO A 348 4.63 -9.66 -27.04
CA PRO A 348 3.44 -9.85 -26.22
C PRO A 348 3.50 -11.21 -25.54
N LEU A 349 3.27 -11.23 -24.23
CA LEU A 349 3.27 -12.43 -23.40
C LEU A 349 1.85 -12.78 -22.91
N PRO A 350 1.59 -14.01 -22.42
CA PRO A 350 0.25 -14.45 -22.04
C PRO A 350 -0.44 -13.57 -20.99
N PHE A 351 0.32 -12.89 -20.12
CA PHE A 351 -0.24 -11.99 -19.13
C PHE A 351 -0.98 -10.79 -19.77
N LEU A 352 -0.64 -10.41 -21.01
CA LEU A 352 -1.39 -9.38 -21.74
C LEU A 352 -2.88 -9.74 -21.89
N ALA A 353 -3.18 -11.01 -22.12
CA ALA A 353 -4.56 -11.50 -22.17
C ALA A 353 -5.24 -11.50 -20.79
N ILE A 354 -4.47 -11.74 -19.72
CA ILE A 354 -4.97 -11.64 -18.33
C ILE A 354 -5.33 -10.18 -18.00
N HIS A 355 -4.45 -9.24 -18.34
CA HIS A 355 -4.67 -7.81 -18.13
C HIS A 355 -5.89 -7.27 -18.91
N ALA A 356 -6.21 -7.87 -20.06
CA ALA A 356 -7.40 -7.49 -20.83
C ALA A 356 -8.73 -7.83 -20.12
N ILE A 357 -8.71 -8.70 -19.11
CA ILE A 357 -9.89 -9.04 -18.32
C ILE A 357 -10.04 -8.02 -17.18
N PRO A 358 -11.14 -7.24 -17.09
CA PRO A 358 -11.29 -6.15 -16.12
C PRO A 358 -11.04 -6.55 -14.67
N ILE A 359 -11.45 -7.76 -14.26
CA ILE A 359 -11.26 -8.23 -12.89
C ILE A 359 -9.79 -8.42 -12.50
N PHE A 360 -8.86 -8.51 -13.44
CA PHE A 360 -7.42 -8.66 -13.16
C PHE A 360 -6.62 -7.37 -13.34
N GLN A 361 -7.26 -6.26 -13.71
CA GLN A 361 -6.59 -4.95 -13.85
C GLN A 361 -6.10 -4.37 -12.51
N PHE A 362 -6.50 -4.94 -11.37
CA PHE A 362 -5.90 -4.60 -10.08
C PHE A 362 -4.47 -5.14 -9.92
N ILE A 363 -4.01 -6.06 -10.78
CA ILE A 363 -2.66 -6.62 -10.72
C ILE A 363 -1.67 -5.70 -11.45
N ARG A 364 -1.16 -4.69 -10.73
CA ARG A 364 -0.11 -3.76 -11.17
C ARG A 364 1.28 -4.40 -11.25
N VAL A 365 1.62 -5.33 -10.36
CA VAL A 365 2.98 -5.88 -10.22
C VAL A 365 3.01 -7.40 -10.49
N PRO A 366 3.10 -7.84 -11.76
CA PRO A 366 3.20 -9.25 -12.10
C PRO A 366 4.46 -9.92 -11.56
N SER A 367 5.55 -9.17 -11.37
CA SER A 367 6.85 -9.72 -10.95
C SER A 367 6.78 -10.53 -9.66
N ARG A 368 5.89 -10.16 -8.74
CA ARG A 368 5.64 -10.82 -7.45
C ARG A 368 5.16 -12.27 -7.59
N MET A 369 4.69 -12.70 -8.77
CA MET A 369 4.44 -14.12 -9.06
C MET A 369 5.71 -14.99 -8.98
N ALA A 370 6.90 -14.39 -8.93
CA ALA A 370 8.16 -15.06 -8.58
C ALA A 370 8.06 -15.92 -7.32
N ILE A 371 7.16 -15.60 -6.40
CA ILE A 371 6.95 -16.38 -5.20
C ILE A 371 6.39 -17.78 -5.45
N LEU A 372 5.58 -17.94 -6.49
CA LEU A 372 5.07 -19.24 -6.92
C LEU A 372 6.16 -20.05 -7.62
N VAL A 373 7.03 -19.36 -8.39
CA VAL A 373 8.24 -19.95 -8.98
C VAL A 373 9.15 -20.49 -7.87
N LEU A 374 9.37 -19.70 -6.82
CA LEU A 374 10.17 -20.07 -5.65
C LEU A 374 9.59 -21.28 -4.93
N LEU A 375 8.27 -21.35 -4.69
CA LEU A 375 7.64 -22.52 -4.09
C LEU A 375 7.87 -23.77 -4.94
N CYS A 376 7.61 -23.68 -6.25
CA CYS A 376 7.84 -24.78 -7.18
C CYS A 376 9.32 -25.22 -7.20
N LEU A 377 10.25 -24.27 -7.19
CA LEU A 377 11.69 -24.54 -7.14
C LEU A 377 12.11 -25.20 -5.83
N ALA A 378 11.57 -24.78 -4.68
CA ALA A 378 11.82 -25.42 -3.39
C ALA A 378 11.39 -26.90 -3.41
N MET A 379 10.22 -27.18 -3.98
CA MET A 379 9.70 -28.55 -4.14
C MET A 379 10.57 -29.40 -5.07
N VAL A 380 10.93 -28.87 -6.24
CA VAL A 380 11.84 -29.50 -7.20
C VAL A 380 13.21 -29.78 -6.56
N THR A 381 13.75 -28.83 -5.81
CA THR A 381 15.03 -28.97 -5.10
C THR A 381 14.97 -30.07 -4.04
N ALA A 382 13.87 -30.22 -3.30
CA ALA A 382 13.70 -31.33 -2.36
C ALA A 382 13.71 -32.70 -3.06
N TYR A 383 13.05 -32.82 -4.22
CA TYR A 383 13.12 -34.04 -5.03
C TYR A 383 14.53 -34.33 -5.53
N MET A 384 15.25 -33.30 -5.98
CA MET A 384 16.64 -33.39 -6.40
C MET A 384 17.52 -33.91 -5.27
N ILE A 385 17.48 -33.26 -4.09
CA ILE A 385 18.26 -33.68 -2.91
C ILE A 385 17.94 -35.12 -2.51
N ARG A 386 16.65 -35.49 -2.47
CA ARG A 386 16.22 -36.88 -2.16
C ARG A 386 16.84 -37.91 -3.10
N SER A 387 17.04 -37.56 -4.37
CA SER A 387 17.58 -38.50 -5.37
C SER A 387 19.10 -38.68 -5.27
N ILE A 388 19.81 -37.80 -4.56
CA ILE A 388 21.26 -37.90 -4.40
C ILE A 388 21.59 -38.90 -3.29
N HIS A 389 22.37 -39.91 -3.64
CA HIS A 389 22.92 -40.88 -2.69
C HIS A 389 24.41 -40.62 -2.54
N ILE A 390 24.82 -40.14 -1.36
CA ILE A 390 26.23 -39.83 -1.05
C ILE A 390 26.81 -40.95 -0.19
N GLN A 391 27.76 -41.69 -0.73
CA GLN A 391 28.40 -42.82 -0.03
C GLN A 391 29.42 -42.35 1.03
N ARG A 392 30.18 -41.28 0.75
CA ARG A 392 31.21 -40.76 1.66
C ARG A 392 30.59 -39.91 2.77
N ALA A 393 30.80 -40.32 4.03
CA ALA A 393 30.21 -39.67 5.19
C ALA A 393 30.59 -38.18 5.32
N TRP A 394 31.84 -37.82 5.07
CA TRP A 394 32.31 -36.43 5.16
C TRP A 394 31.66 -35.51 4.11
N LEU A 395 31.44 -35.99 2.88
CA LEU A 395 30.70 -35.23 1.85
C LEU A 395 29.24 -35.05 2.23
N ARG A 396 28.63 -36.07 2.84
CA ARG A 396 27.25 -36.00 3.32
C ARG A 396 27.11 -35.00 4.47
N ILE A 397 28.04 -35.00 5.42
CA ILE A 397 28.08 -34.05 6.54
C ILE A 397 28.36 -32.64 6.01
N GLY A 398 29.33 -32.51 5.10
CA GLY A 398 29.66 -31.24 4.45
C GLY A 398 28.45 -30.63 3.75
N LEU A 399 27.77 -31.40 2.90
CA LEU A 399 26.53 -30.94 2.24
C LEU A 399 25.40 -30.66 3.24
N ALA A 400 25.31 -31.45 4.33
CA ALA A 400 24.31 -31.23 5.38
C ALA A 400 24.41 -29.83 6.02
N VAL A 401 25.62 -29.26 6.07
CA VAL A 401 25.93 -27.95 6.68
C VAL A 401 26.03 -26.84 5.63
N ILE A 402 26.81 -27.05 4.57
CA ILE A 402 27.11 -26.03 3.55
C ILE A 402 25.84 -25.58 2.82
N LEU A 403 24.94 -26.52 2.49
CA LEU A 403 23.74 -26.20 1.73
C LEU A 403 22.79 -25.24 2.49
N PRO A 404 22.38 -25.52 3.74
CA PRO A 404 21.62 -24.56 4.55
C PRO A 404 22.32 -23.21 4.68
N VAL A 405 23.61 -23.22 5.01
CA VAL A 405 24.38 -21.98 5.19
C VAL A 405 24.38 -21.15 3.92
N SER A 406 24.58 -21.76 2.74
CA SER A 406 24.55 -21.05 1.47
C SER A 406 23.19 -20.41 1.16
N ILE A 407 22.09 -21.11 1.44
CA ILE A 407 20.72 -20.59 1.25
C ILE A 407 20.47 -19.39 2.18
N LEU A 408 20.92 -19.48 3.42
CA LEU A 408 20.77 -18.39 4.39
C LEU A 408 21.65 -17.19 4.03
N LEU A 409 22.87 -17.41 3.52
CA LEU A 409 23.76 -16.33 3.07
C LEU A 409 23.21 -15.58 1.84
N ASP A 410 22.48 -16.26 0.95
CA ASP A 410 21.82 -15.61 -0.20
C ASP A 410 20.73 -14.61 0.25
N GLY A 411 20.05 -14.92 1.35
CA GLY A 411 18.99 -14.10 1.92
C GLY A 411 19.47 -13.10 2.97
N TYR A 412 20.70 -13.22 3.47
CA TYR A 412 21.21 -12.36 4.54
C TYR A 412 21.56 -10.97 3.98
N ASP A 413 20.94 -9.96 4.55
CA ASP A 413 21.20 -8.56 4.25
C ASP A 413 21.49 -7.80 5.56
N ALA A 414 22.73 -7.31 5.67
CA ALA A 414 23.19 -6.61 6.85
C ALA A 414 22.63 -5.19 6.96
N THR A 415 22.18 -4.58 5.86
CA THR A 415 21.69 -3.20 5.86
C THR A 415 20.26 -3.07 6.36
N ILE A 416 19.54 -4.17 6.55
CA ILE A 416 18.16 -4.15 7.09
C ILE A 416 18.11 -3.46 8.46
N GLN A 417 19.16 -3.60 9.26
CA GLN A 417 19.23 -2.94 10.57
C GLN A 417 19.27 -1.40 10.43
N ASP A 418 19.81 -0.88 9.33
CA ASP A 418 19.98 0.57 9.11
C ASP A 418 18.63 1.24 8.79
N HIS A 419 17.64 0.46 8.33
CA HIS A 419 16.28 0.93 8.05
C HIS A 419 15.33 0.83 9.25
N LEU A 420 15.83 0.43 10.42
CA LEU A 420 15.00 0.24 11.61
C LEU A 420 14.85 1.56 12.39
N LEU A 421 13.63 2.07 12.43
CA LEU A 421 13.23 3.16 13.31
C LEU A 421 13.04 2.60 14.73
N LYS A 422 13.69 3.19 15.73
CA LYS A 422 13.74 2.69 17.12
C LYS A 422 13.24 3.73 18.11
N ASN A 423 12.92 3.29 19.32
CA ASN A 423 12.49 4.12 20.45
C ASN A 423 11.20 4.90 20.17
N ILE A 424 10.29 4.27 19.43
CA ILE A 424 8.99 4.84 19.09
C ILE A 424 8.07 4.75 20.29
N HIS A 425 7.58 5.90 20.75
CA HIS A 425 6.64 6.05 21.85
C HIS A 425 5.55 7.03 21.45
N CYS A 426 4.38 6.94 22.08
CA CYS A 426 3.32 7.92 21.88
C CYS A 426 3.75 9.27 22.47
N PRO A 427 3.67 10.38 21.70
CA PRO A 427 3.81 11.72 22.25
C PRO A 427 2.88 11.98 23.44
N GLU A 428 3.36 12.76 24.41
CA GLU A 428 2.64 13.00 25.68
C GLU A 428 1.31 13.73 25.45
N ILE A 429 1.28 14.67 24.50
CA ILE A 429 0.08 15.45 24.13
C ILE A 429 -1.10 14.56 23.73
N TYR A 430 -0.86 13.37 23.16
CA TYR A 430 -1.94 12.48 22.76
C TYR A 430 -2.67 11.84 23.94
N THR A 431 -2.10 11.89 25.14
CA THR A 431 -2.83 11.55 26.37
C THR A 431 -3.94 12.57 26.61
N ASP A 432 -3.68 13.85 26.37
CA ASP A 432 -4.67 14.93 26.51
C ASP A 432 -5.74 14.84 25.42
N VAL A 433 -5.34 14.58 24.17
CA VAL A 433 -6.27 14.33 23.05
C VAL A 433 -7.22 13.16 23.35
N LYS A 434 -6.68 12.08 23.91
CA LYS A 434 -7.45 10.87 24.24
C LYS A 434 -8.44 11.09 25.38
N THR A 435 -8.04 11.82 26.41
CA THR A 435 -8.82 12.02 27.64
C THR A 435 -9.84 13.16 27.52
N THR A 436 -9.58 14.15 26.66
CA THR A 436 -10.47 15.29 26.43
C THR A 436 -11.74 14.86 25.69
N THR A 437 -12.87 14.88 26.38
CA THR A 437 -14.16 14.40 25.84
C THR A 437 -14.73 15.30 24.74
N SER A 438 -14.37 16.59 24.71
CA SER A 438 -14.78 17.51 23.65
C SER A 438 -14.09 17.25 22.31
N VAL A 439 -13.03 16.43 22.26
CA VAL A 439 -12.34 16.08 21.02
C VAL A 439 -13.21 15.12 20.20
N ARG A 440 -13.78 15.64 19.12
CA ARG A 440 -14.56 14.89 18.12
C ARG A 440 -13.71 14.44 16.93
N ALA A 441 -12.94 15.36 16.37
CA ALA A 441 -11.93 15.14 15.35
C ALA A 441 -10.82 16.19 15.50
N ILE A 442 -9.61 15.86 15.03
CA ILE A 442 -8.44 16.75 15.10
C ILE A 442 -7.78 16.97 13.74
N VAL A 443 -6.97 18.01 13.66
CA VAL A 443 -5.98 18.22 12.61
C VAL A 443 -4.61 18.40 13.25
N GLU A 444 -3.59 17.80 12.64
CA GLU A 444 -2.18 17.88 13.05
C GLU A 444 -1.48 18.92 12.18
N LEU A 445 -0.78 19.86 12.82
CA LEU A 445 -0.16 21.02 12.17
C LEU A 445 1.35 21.12 12.51
N PRO A 446 2.20 21.57 11.58
CA PRO A 446 1.85 22.04 10.23
C PRO A 446 1.49 20.89 9.28
N LEU A 447 0.67 21.17 8.25
CA LEU A 447 0.48 20.24 7.15
C LEU A 447 1.78 20.17 6.34
N ARG A 448 2.25 18.95 6.10
CA ARG A 448 3.48 18.73 5.33
C ARG A 448 3.16 18.64 3.84
N ALA A 449 4.01 19.25 3.01
CA ALA A 449 3.80 19.34 1.57
C ALA A 449 3.77 17.96 0.90
N ASP A 450 4.57 17.01 1.38
CA ASP A 450 4.51 15.62 0.99
C ASP A 450 3.56 14.83 1.91
N PRO A 451 2.46 14.25 1.39
CA PRO A 451 1.59 13.36 2.15
C PRO A 451 2.34 12.21 2.84
N PHE A 452 3.47 11.77 2.28
CA PHE A 452 4.33 10.75 2.89
C PHE A 452 4.90 11.19 4.24
N GLU A 453 5.20 12.49 4.40
CA GLU A 453 5.67 13.02 5.69
C GLU A 453 4.54 13.14 6.71
N THR A 454 3.30 13.20 6.26
CA THR A 454 2.08 13.18 7.09
C THR A 454 1.80 11.78 7.68
N ALA A 455 2.50 10.74 7.20
CA ALA A 455 2.37 9.37 7.71
C ALA A 455 2.76 9.23 9.20
N GLU A 456 3.61 10.10 9.74
CA GLU A 456 3.97 10.12 11.16
C GLU A 456 2.76 10.48 12.04
N TYR A 457 2.03 11.54 11.69
CA TYR A 457 0.80 11.97 12.36
C TYR A 457 -0.27 10.87 12.32
N MET A 458 -0.47 10.27 11.14
CA MET A 458 -1.36 9.12 11.01
C MET A 458 -0.92 7.97 11.93
N PHE A 459 0.36 7.64 11.91
CA PHE A 459 0.87 6.53 12.72
C PHE A 459 0.65 6.77 14.21
N ASP A 460 0.95 7.97 14.71
CA ASP A 460 0.77 8.27 16.12
C ASP A 460 -0.70 8.37 16.53
N SER A 461 -1.61 8.54 15.58
CA SER A 461 -3.05 8.48 15.86
C SER A 461 -3.50 7.17 16.51
N ARG A 462 -2.72 6.09 16.38
CA ARG A 462 -2.94 4.82 17.11
C ARG A 462 -2.93 4.99 18.64
N CYS A 463 -2.36 6.08 19.15
CA CYS A 463 -2.26 6.38 20.58
C CYS A 463 -3.59 6.87 21.18
N HIS A 464 -4.36 7.65 20.41
CA HIS A 464 -5.61 8.28 20.85
C HIS A 464 -6.86 7.79 20.11
N LEU A 465 -6.72 7.24 18.90
CA LEU A 465 -7.76 6.63 18.06
C LEU A 465 -8.96 7.57 17.75
N LYS A 466 -8.73 8.87 17.84
CA LYS A 466 -9.70 9.90 17.41
C LYS A 466 -9.58 10.09 15.90
N PRO A 467 -10.67 10.46 15.21
CA PRO A 467 -10.61 10.89 13.81
C PRO A 467 -9.63 12.04 13.63
N ILE A 468 -8.79 11.96 12.60
CA ILE A 468 -7.85 12.99 12.19
C ILE A 468 -8.12 13.36 10.72
N PHE A 469 -7.92 14.62 10.36
CA PHE A 469 -7.94 15.05 8.97
C PHE A 469 -6.76 14.47 8.17
N ASN A 470 -5.60 14.43 8.81
CA ASN A 470 -4.34 13.96 8.23
C ASN A 470 -4.43 12.50 7.76
N GLY A 471 -3.56 12.11 6.83
CA GLY A 471 -3.48 10.71 6.42
C GLY A 471 -2.49 10.49 5.28
N TYR A 472 -2.02 9.25 5.17
CA TYR A 472 -1.23 8.77 4.04
C TYR A 472 -1.74 7.38 3.67
N SER A 473 -2.02 7.13 2.39
CA SER A 473 -2.53 5.84 1.93
C SER A 473 -2.26 5.67 0.43
N GLY A 474 -2.65 4.52 -0.14
CA GLY A 474 -2.49 4.26 -1.58
C GLY A 474 -3.33 5.17 -2.46
N TYR A 475 -4.36 5.82 -1.88
CA TYR A 475 -5.20 6.84 -2.50
C TYR A 475 -5.38 7.98 -1.51
N LEU A 476 -5.54 9.20 -2.03
CA LEU A 476 -5.94 10.38 -1.26
C LEU A 476 -7.37 10.75 -1.64
N PRO A 477 -8.16 11.33 -0.72
CA PRO A 477 -9.43 11.95 -1.09
C PRO A 477 -9.23 13.02 -2.17
N SER A 478 -10.19 13.17 -3.06
CA SER A 478 -10.10 14.12 -4.20
C SER A 478 -9.95 15.57 -3.75
N ASP A 479 -10.57 15.94 -2.63
CA ASP A 479 -10.54 17.27 -2.00
C ASP A 479 -9.38 17.42 -1.00
N TYR A 480 -8.53 16.40 -0.78
CA TYR A 480 -7.48 16.46 0.23
C TYR A 480 -6.48 17.59 -0.03
N ALA A 481 -6.09 17.79 -1.28
CA ALA A 481 -5.20 18.86 -1.68
C ALA A 481 -5.80 20.23 -1.35
N PHE A 482 -7.05 20.46 -1.78
CA PHE A 482 -7.79 21.69 -1.48
C PHE A 482 -7.95 21.94 0.02
N VAL A 483 -8.43 20.94 0.77
CA VAL A 483 -8.63 21.12 2.21
C VAL A 483 -7.30 21.42 2.89
N SER A 484 -6.22 20.76 2.46
CA SER A 484 -4.88 21.01 2.99
C SER A 484 -4.40 22.43 2.72
N SER A 485 -4.74 23.00 1.55
CA SER A 485 -4.37 24.38 1.24
C SER A 485 -5.01 25.35 2.20
N VAL A 486 -6.31 25.24 2.44
CA VAL A 486 -7.07 26.10 3.36
C VAL A 486 -6.53 25.99 4.78
N ILE A 487 -6.22 24.78 5.23
CA ILE A 487 -5.72 24.52 6.58
C ILE A 487 -4.31 25.08 6.79
N SER A 488 -3.46 25.14 5.76
CA SER A 488 -2.10 25.65 5.89
C SER A 488 -2.03 27.12 6.33
N ALA A 489 -3.11 27.90 6.17
CA ALA A 489 -3.18 29.29 6.62
C ALA A 489 -3.54 29.46 8.11
N PHE A 490 -3.87 28.36 8.81
CA PHE A 490 -4.17 28.37 10.25
C PHE A 490 -3.09 29.12 11.04
N PRO A 491 -3.45 30.02 11.98
CA PRO A 491 -4.73 30.15 12.69
C PRO A 491 -5.65 31.30 12.22
N ASP A 492 -5.65 31.65 10.93
CA ASP A 492 -6.52 32.70 10.39
C ASP A 492 -8.02 32.36 10.53
N PRO A 493 -8.94 33.36 10.48
CA PRO A 493 -10.38 33.11 10.64
C PRO A 493 -11.00 32.16 9.60
N VAL A 494 -10.55 32.18 8.35
CA VAL A 494 -11.08 31.35 7.26
C VAL A 494 -10.76 29.88 7.51
N SER A 495 -9.50 29.57 7.81
CA SER A 495 -9.11 28.19 8.10
C SER A 495 -9.79 27.64 9.35
N VAL A 496 -9.99 28.47 10.39
CA VAL A 496 -10.74 28.10 11.61
C VAL A 496 -12.21 27.79 11.31
N ASP A 497 -12.91 28.68 10.59
CA ASP A 497 -14.30 28.46 10.20
C ASP A 497 -14.45 27.22 9.32
N TYR A 498 -13.51 27.00 8.40
CA TYR A 498 -13.52 25.87 7.49
C TYR A 498 -13.28 24.53 8.22
N LEU A 499 -12.27 24.43 9.09
CA LEU A 499 -12.03 23.26 9.94
C LEU A 499 -13.27 22.92 10.77
N SER A 500 -13.89 23.93 11.35
CA SER A 500 -15.13 23.80 12.12
C SER A 500 -16.30 23.30 11.28
N SER A 501 -16.40 23.70 10.01
CA SER A 501 -17.42 23.25 9.06
C SER A 501 -17.34 21.75 8.79
N LEU A 502 -16.12 21.20 8.73
CA LEU A 502 -15.85 19.77 8.55
C LEU A 502 -16.17 18.97 9.82
N GLY A 503 -16.37 19.65 10.96
CA GLY A 503 -16.60 19.04 12.27
C GLY A 503 -15.31 18.79 13.06
N ILE A 504 -14.17 19.30 12.59
CA ILE A 504 -12.91 19.29 13.32
C ILE A 504 -13.06 20.20 14.54
N SER A 505 -12.61 19.72 15.68
CA SER A 505 -12.88 20.35 16.98
C SER A 505 -11.63 20.90 17.64
N HIS A 506 -10.47 20.31 17.35
CA HIS A 506 -9.19 20.68 17.94
C HIS A 506 -8.09 20.59 16.88
N ALA A 507 -7.02 21.35 17.07
CA ALA A 507 -5.78 21.22 16.34
C ALA A 507 -4.68 20.81 17.32
N VAL A 508 -3.82 19.88 16.93
CA VAL A 508 -2.55 19.62 17.61
C VAL A 508 -1.47 20.32 16.80
N VAL A 509 -0.71 21.19 17.45
CA VAL A 509 0.31 22.03 16.82
C VAL A 509 1.67 21.61 17.34
N HIS A 510 2.55 21.19 16.43
CA HIS A 510 3.94 20.85 16.69
C HIS A 510 4.83 22.08 16.50
N LEU A 511 5.06 22.84 17.57
CA LEU A 511 5.74 24.15 17.53
C LEU A 511 7.20 24.07 17.07
N ASP A 512 7.84 22.90 17.17
CA ASP A 512 9.19 22.64 16.67
C ASP A 512 9.26 22.58 15.13
N LEU A 513 8.13 22.33 14.47
CA LEU A 513 8.00 22.28 13.03
C LEU A 513 7.44 23.58 12.42
N VAL A 514 6.90 24.48 13.25
CA VAL A 514 6.30 25.75 12.82
C VAL A 514 7.38 26.83 12.68
N LYS A 515 7.44 27.47 11.50
CA LYS A 515 8.26 28.68 11.28
C LYS A 515 7.71 29.82 12.17
N ASN A 516 8.59 30.49 12.94
CA ASN A 516 8.22 31.57 13.88
C ASN A 516 7.17 31.15 14.93
N SER A 517 7.44 30.08 15.70
CA SER A 517 6.52 29.53 16.70
C SER A 517 5.99 30.54 17.73
N GLU A 518 6.76 31.56 18.11
CA GLU A 518 6.31 32.63 19.03
C GLU A 518 5.21 33.51 18.41
N GLU A 519 5.34 33.85 17.12
CA GLU A 519 4.35 34.64 16.40
C GLU A 519 3.07 33.83 16.20
N PHE A 520 3.22 32.55 15.83
CA PHE A 520 2.11 31.62 15.69
C PHE A 520 1.33 31.47 17.00
N ARG A 521 2.04 31.30 18.12
CA ARG A 521 1.44 31.24 19.46
C ARG A 521 0.70 32.53 19.81
N SER A 522 1.29 33.68 19.48
CA SER A 522 0.66 34.99 19.68
C SER A 522 -0.58 35.17 18.80
N ALA A 523 -0.61 34.61 17.59
CA ALA A 523 -1.78 34.61 16.72
C ALA A 523 -2.92 33.78 17.31
N ILE A 524 -2.64 32.59 17.84
CA ILE A 524 -3.65 31.76 18.52
C ILE A 524 -4.23 32.47 19.74
N GLN A 525 -3.39 33.09 20.58
CA GLN A 525 -3.86 33.79 21.78
C GLN A 525 -4.71 35.03 21.47
N ARG A 526 -4.49 35.67 20.32
CA ARG A 526 -5.27 36.82 19.87
C ARG A 526 -6.59 36.42 19.21
N ASN A 527 -6.72 35.21 18.69
CA ASN A 527 -7.93 34.73 18.03
C ASN A 527 -8.97 34.29 19.08
N PRO A 528 -10.11 35.00 19.24
CA PRO A 528 -11.11 34.67 20.26
C PRO A 528 -11.83 33.34 19.98
N GLU A 529 -11.74 32.81 18.76
CA GLU A 529 -12.34 31.55 18.37
C GLU A 529 -11.46 30.33 18.71
N LEU A 530 -10.25 30.55 19.23
CA LEU A 530 -9.32 29.52 19.63
C LEU A 530 -9.04 29.56 21.13
N SER A 531 -8.80 28.41 21.74
CA SER A 531 -8.33 28.32 23.12
C SER A 531 -7.33 27.20 23.30
N ILE A 532 -6.20 27.50 23.91
CA ILE A 532 -5.18 26.50 24.27
C ILE A 532 -5.72 25.66 25.42
N VAL A 533 -5.80 24.34 25.20
CA VAL A 533 -6.30 23.35 26.18
C VAL A 533 -5.15 22.83 27.04
N SER A 534 -4.06 22.44 26.40
CA SER A 534 -2.84 21.96 27.06
C SER A 534 -1.61 22.16 26.17
N GLU A 535 -0.44 22.15 26.79
CA GLU A 535 0.87 22.17 26.15
C GLU A 535 1.77 21.13 26.83
N GLN A 536 2.44 20.31 26.03
CA GLN A 536 3.36 19.27 26.47
C GLN A 536 4.63 19.37 25.61
N GLY A 537 5.74 19.86 26.18
CA GLY A 537 6.98 20.08 25.41
C GLY A 537 6.79 21.09 24.27
N SER A 538 7.03 20.66 23.03
CA SER A 538 6.79 21.45 21.81
C SER A 538 5.39 21.29 21.22
N ASP A 539 4.54 20.44 21.81
CA ASP A 539 3.22 20.15 21.28
C ASP A 539 2.14 20.93 22.04
N MET A 540 1.17 21.46 21.30
CA MET A 540 0.08 22.27 21.84
C MET A 540 -1.27 21.77 21.32
N LEU A 541 -2.20 21.50 22.24
CA LEU A 541 -3.58 21.17 21.92
C LEU A 541 -4.45 22.43 21.95
N VAL A 542 -4.99 22.80 20.79
CA VAL A 542 -5.84 23.99 20.60
C VAL A 542 -7.26 23.55 20.31
N LYS A 543 -8.25 24.13 21.00
CA LYS A 543 -9.67 23.91 20.76
C LYS A 543 -10.24 25.03 19.88
N LEU A 544 -11.08 24.64 18.92
CA LEU A 544 -11.89 25.53 18.10
C LEU A 544 -13.23 25.76 18.82
N ASN A 545 -13.47 26.99 19.28
CA ASN A 545 -14.63 27.35 20.11
C ASN A 545 -15.92 27.58 19.32
N VAL A 546 -15.79 27.81 18.02
CA VAL A 546 -16.91 28.11 17.12
C VAL A 546 -17.08 26.96 16.17
N LEU A 547 -18.18 26.21 16.29
CA LEU A 547 -18.61 25.23 15.28
C LEU A 547 -19.66 25.89 14.38
N ARG A 548 -19.21 26.79 13.50
CA ARG A 548 -20.06 27.30 12.41
C ARG A 548 -20.05 26.27 11.28
N GLN A 549 -21.19 26.13 10.60
CA GLN A 549 -21.25 25.47 9.29
C GLN A 549 -21.39 26.59 8.25
N PRO A 550 -20.27 27.18 7.76
CA PRO A 550 -20.33 28.05 6.59
C PRO A 550 -21.02 27.32 5.44
N GLU A 551 -21.94 28.00 4.77
CA GLU A 551 -22.60 27.49 3.59
C GLU A 551 -21.64 27.67 2.41
N ILE A 552 -20.97 26.59 1.99
CA ILE A 552 -20.19 26.57 0.75
C ILE A 552 -21.20 26.72 -0.41
N LEU A 553 -21.13 27.85 -1.11
CA LEU A 553 -22.02 28.16 -2.23
C LEU A 553 -21.53 27.47 -3.51
N TYR A 554 -20.22 27.49 -3.74
CA TYR A 554 -19.59 26.86 -4.90
C TYR A 554 -18.16 26.38 -4.61
N ALA A 555 -17.75 25.29 -5.26
CA ALA A 555 -16.36 24.84 -5.28
C ALA A 555 -16.00 24.08 -6.56
N THR A 556 -14.77 24.25 -7.06
CA THR A 556 -14.27 23.55 -8.25
C THR A 556 -12.76 23.35 -8.19
N ASP A 557 -12.23 22.18 -8.54
CA ASP A 557 -10.80 21.81 -8.49
C ASP A 557 -10.14 21.73 -9.88
N PHE A 558 -9.36 22.72 -10.35
CA PHE A 558 -8.81 22.67 -11.70
C PHE A 558 -7.35 22.14 -11.78
N GLY A 559 -7.17 20.86 -12.08
CA GLY A 559 -5.82 20.29 -12.31
C GLY A 559 -5.43 20.20 -13.79
N ILE A 560 -4.25 20.70 -14.18
CA ILE A 560 -3.59 20.30 -15.44
C ILE A 560 -2.63 19.15 -15.13
N TYR A 561 -3.04 17.91 -15.41
CA TYR A 561 -2.23 16.71 -15.12
C TYR A 561 -1.45 16.22 -16.35
N GLU A 562 -0.12 16.16 -16.26
CA GLU A 562 0.72 15.52 -17.30
C GLU A 562 0.76 13.97 -17.17
N SER A 563 0.23 13.38 -16.08
CA SER A 563 0.39 11.94 -15.79
C SER A 563 -0.84 11.06 -16.02
N ASN A 564 -1.93 11.56 -16.61
CA ASN A 564 -2.99 10.69 -17.15
C ASN A 564 -3.83 11.41 -18.22
N PRO A 565 -3.61 11.18 -19.53
CA PRO A 565 -4.37 11.84 -20.59
C PRO A 565 -5.86 11.42 -20.67
N GLN A 566 -6.35 10.60 -19.72
CA GLN A 566 -7.69 10.01 -19.77
C GLN A 566 -8.66 10.48 -18.67
N SER A 567 -8.25 11.36 -17.74
CA SER A 567 -9.17 11.86 -16.69
C SER A 567 -9.77 13.25 -16.96
N ILE A 568 -9.31 13.96 -17.98
CA ILE A 568 -9.91 15.24 -18.39
C ILE A 568 -10.37 15.09 -19.84
N GLN A 569 -11.63 14.74 -20.04
CA GLN A 569 -12.27 15.07 -21.31
C GLN A 569 -12.39 16.59 -21.38
N ILE A 570 -11.39 17.24 -21.98
CA ILE A 570 -11.55 18.59 -22.51
C ILE A 570 -12.51 18.44 -23.71
N GLU A 571 -13.81 18.33 -23.44
CA GLU A 571 -14.82 18.58 -24.46
C GLU A 571 -14.73 20.07 -24.77
N LYS A 572 -14.09 20.40 -25.90
CA LYS A 572 -14.02 21.72 -26.54
C LYS A 572 -14.76 22.82 -25.77
N ASP A 573 -13.97 23.61 -25.06
CA ASP A 573 -14.35 24.88 -24.42
C ASP A 573 -15.28 24.80 -23.20
N ARG A 574 -15.48 23.63 -22.59
CA ARG A 574 -16.30 23.49 -21.37
C ARG A 574 -15.64 22.60 -20.31
N VAL A 575 -15.47 23.15 -19.11
CA VAL A 575 -15.08 22.39 -17.92
C VAL A 575 -16.30 22.27 -17.00
N ILE A 576 -16.78 21.05 -16.78
CA ILE A 576 -17.82 20.74 -15.79
C ILE A 576 -17.18 19.81 -14.77
N GLN A 577 -17.06 20.25 -13.52
CA GLN A 577 -16.48 19.42 -12.47
C GLN A 577 -17.27 19.51 -11.18
N GLN A 578 -18.06 18.48 -10.91
CA GLN A 578 -18.64 18.30 -9.58
C GLN A 578 -17.51 18.04 -8.59
N SER A 579 -17.34 18.94 -7.62
CA SER A 579 -16.38 18.77 -6.53
C SER A 579 -17.10 18.19 -5.32
N THR A 580 -16.51 17.20 -4.69
CA THR A 580 -17.00 16.67 -3.40
C THR A 580 -16.09 17.18 -2.31
N ILE A 581 -16.62 18.03 -1.43
CA ILE A 581 -15.88 18.60 -0.30
C ILE A 581 -16.50 18.11 1.00
N GLY A 582 -15.68 17.52 1.88
CA GLY A 582 -16.14 17.03 3.17
C GLY A 582 -17.25 15.97 3.04
N GLY A 583 -17.24 15.21 1.94
CA GLY A 583 -18.25 14.20 1.62
C GLY A 583 -19.59 14.73 1.06
N ARG A 584 -19.70 16.04 0.80
CA ARG A 584 -20.87 16.64 0.11
C ARG A 584 -20.49 17.02 -1.32
N THR A 585 -21.31 16.61 -2.28
CA THR A 585 -21.11 16.96 -3.69
C THR A 585 -21.74 18.32 -3.98
N PHE A 586 -20.94 19.24 -4.52
CA PHE A 586 -21.36 20.55 -4.97
C PHE A 586 -21.45 20.55 -6.50
N ASP A 587 -22.41 21.30 -7.04
CA ASP A 587 -22.50 21.51 -8.47
C ASP A 587 -21.26 22.27 -8.94
N GLY A 588 -20.57 21.70 -9.92
CA GLY A 588 -19.35 22.26 -10.48
C GLY A 588 -19.58 23.63 -11.10
N ILE A 589 -18.65 24.55 -10.85
CA ILE A 589 -18.65 25.85 -11.52
C ILE A 589 -18.22 25.64 -12.97
N TYR A 590 -18.98 26.18 -13.91
CA TYR A 590 -18.61 26.17 -15.32
C TYR A 590 -17.43 27.11 -15.55
N GLY A 591 -16.29 26.53 -15.92
CA GLY A 591 -15.11 27.26 -16.37
C GLY A 591 -14.98 27.21 -17.89
N GLN A 592 -14.78 28.37 -18.52
CA GLN A 592 -14.44 28.50 -19.93
C GLN A 592 -12.98 28.93 -20.06
N MET A 593 -12.21 28.20 -20.87
CA MET A 593 -10.84 28.62 -21.22
C MET A 593 -10.84 29.45 -22.49
N GLU A 594 -10.15 30.59 -22.45
CA GLU A 594 -9.94 31.48 -23.59
C GLU A 594 -8.46 31.91 -23.68
N GLY A 595 -7.65 31.15 -24.42
CA GLY A 595 -6.21 31.44 -24.57
C GLY A 595 -5.45 31.20 -23.26
N ASN A 596 -4.97 32.27 -22.62
CA ASN A 596 -4.29 32.25 -21.31
C ASN A 596 -5.20 32.67 -20.15
N ARG A 597 -6.52 32.64 -20.37
CA ARG A 597 -7.54 33.03 -19.39
C ARG A 597 -8.44 31.86 -19.06
N LEU A 598 -8.75 31.71 -17.77
CA LEU A 598 -9.77 30.82 -17.25
C LEU A 598 -10.87 31.69 -16.63
N ILE A 599 -12.10 31.58 -17.13
CA ILE A 599 -13.22 32.42 -16.73
C ILE A 599 -14.34 31.55 -16.17
N TYR A 600 -14.74 31.85 -14.93
CA TYR A 600 -15.92 31.27 -14.28
C TYR A 600 -17.08 32.25 -14.37
N HIS A 601 -18.18 31.85 -15.01
CA HIS A 601 -19.32 32.74 -15.29
C HIS A 601 -20.47 32.58 -14.30
N ASP A 602 -21.23 33.67 -14.11
CA ASP A 602 -22.56 33.66 -13.49
C ASP A 602 -22.63 33.08 -12.06
N LEU A 603 -21.60 33.29 -11.23
CA LEU A 603 -21.60 32.89 -9.82
C LEU A 603 -22.64 33.69 -9.03
N SER A 604 -23.69 33.02 -8.56
CA SER A 604 -24.81 33.67 -7.88
C SER A 604 -24.49 33.91 -6.40
N LEU A 605 -24.52 35.16 -5.98
CA LEU A 605 -24.27 35.56 -4.59
C LEU A 605 -25.59 36.01 -3.99
N GLU A 606 -26.05 35.34 -2.92
CA GLU A 606 -27.26 35.78 -2.22
C GLU A 606 -26.95 36.74 -1.06
N ASN A 607 -25.75 36.67 -0.45
CA ASN A 607 -25.27 37.55 0.64
C ASN A 607 -23.76 37.87 0.46
N SER A 608 -23.15 38.55 1.45
CA SER A 608 -21.70 38.67 1.57
C SER A 608 -21.04 37.29 1.54
N ALA A 609 -20.04 37.15 0.68
CA ALA A 609 -19.29 35.91 0.52
C ALA A 609 -17.81 36.22 0.45
N THR A 610 -16.99 35.25 0.84
CA THR A 610 -15.55 35.31 0.57
C THR A 610 -15.24 34.35 -0.56
N LEU A 611 -14.48 34.84 -1.53
CA LEU A 611 -13.88 34.05 -2.58
C LEU A 611 -12.46 33.70 -2.14
N SER A 612 -12.18 32.42 -1.93
CA SER A 612 -10.83 31.93 -1.68
C SER A 612 -10.33 31.18 -2.91
N ILE A 613 -9.13 31.52 -3.34
CA ILE A 613 -8.42 30.88 -4.45
C ILE A 613 -7.14 30.32 -3.87
N ALA A 614 -6.95 29.00 -3.96
CA ALA A 614 -5.79 28.34 -3.38
C ALA A 614 -4.89 27.76 -4.47
N LEU A 615 -3.65 28.25 -4.55
CA LEU A 615 -2.73 27.92 -5.63
C LEU A 615 -1.58 27.06 -5.10
N GLN A 616 -1.18 26.06 -5.89
CA GLN A 616 -0.01 25.23 -5.62
C GLN A 616 0.72 24.97 -6.93
N GLY A 617 2.00 25.32 -7.06
CA GLY A 617 2.66 25.07 -8.35
C GLY A 617 4.17 25.11 -8.27
N GLN A 618 4.83 24.04 -8.74
CA GLN A 618 6.24 24.12 -9.13
C GLN A 618 6.35 24.89 -10.45
N VAL A 619 6.35 26.22 -10.37
CA VAL A 619 6.55 27.08 -11.54
C VAL A 619 8.04 27.16 -11.86
N TYR A 620 8.46 26.49 -12.93
CA TYR A 620 9.86 26.52 -13.42
C TYR A 620 10.14 27.73 -14.34
N SER A 621 9.60 28.91 -14.01
CA SER A 621 9.73 30.13 -14.82
C SER A 621 9.90 31.36 -13.93
N ASP A 622 10.97 32.13 -14.17
CA ASP A 622 11.33 33.34 -13.41
C ASP A 622 10.39 34.56 -13.66
N ARG A 623 9.24 34.39 -14.36
CA ARG A 623 8.41 35.53 -14.81
C ARG A 623 6.90 35.26 -14.92
N ASP A 624 6.36 34.25 -14.24
CA ASP A 624 4.94 33.95 -14.37
C ASP A 624 4.12 34.72 -13.32
N ASP A 625 3.29 35.67 -13.76
CA ASP A 625 2.34 36.38 -12.89
C ASP A 625 0.92 35.85 -13.13
N LEU A 626 0.16 35.59 -12.06
CA LEU A 626 -1.27 35.36 -12.10
C LEU A 626 -2.02 36.65 -11.79
N ARG A 627 -2.96 37.00 -12.66
CA ARG A 627 -3.87 38.12 -12.45
C ARG A 627 -5.30 37.62 -12.28
N ILE A 628 -5.91 37.96 -11.15
CA ILE A 628 -7.26 37.55 -10.77
C ILE A 628 -8.17 38.78 -10.83
N ARG A 629 -9.25 38.71 -11.63
CA ARG A 629 -10.26 39.76 -11.76
C ARG A 629 -11.63 39.23 -11.39
N ILE A 630 -12.34 39.97 -10.56
CA ILE A 630 -13.77 39.77 -10.33
C ILE A 630 -14.53 40.77 -11.17
N ILE A 631 -15.44 40.29 -12.00
CA ILE A 631 -16.18 41.05 -13.00
C ILE A 631 -17.67 40.95 -12.68
N ASP A 632 -18.37 42.08 -12.64
CA ASP A 632 -19.83 42.08 -12.44
C ASP A 632 -20.58 41.63 -13.71
N SER A 633 -21.90 41.42 -13.59
CA SER A 633 -22.77 41.07 -14.73
C SER A 633 -22.78 42.09 -15.89
N ASN A 634 -22.27 43.31 -15.68
CA ASN A 634 -22.18 44.36 -16.69
C ASN A 634 -20.76 44.48 -17.30
N GLY A 635 -19.83 43.59 -16.93
CA GLY A 635 -18.45 43.60 -17.44
C GLY A 635 -17.51 44.56 -16.71
N LYS A 636 -17.91 45.13 -15.56
CA LYS A 636 -17.06 46.04 -14.78
C LYS A 636 -16.17 45.25 -13.82
N ILE A 637 -14.87 45.54 -13.84
CA ILE A 637 -13.89 44.95 -12.91
C ILE A 637 -14.10 45.57 -11.52
N PHE A 638 -14.39 44.71 -10.54
CA PHE A 638 -14.63 45.06 -9.14
C PHE A 638 -13.34 45.02 -8.32
N SER A 639 -12.58 43.94 -8.48
CA SER A 639 -11.30 43.72 -7.80
C SER A 639 -10.33 43.11 -8.80
N GLU A 640 -9.09 43.58 -8.78
CA GLU A 640 -7.98 43.05 -9.57
C GLU A 640 -6.81 42.85 -8.62
N GLN A 641 -6.34 41.61 -8.51
CA GLN A 641 -5.14 41.26 -7.76
C GLN A 641 -4.14 40.62 -8.71
N SER A 642 -2.87 40.92 -8.52
CA SER A 642 -1.77 40.28 -9.25
C SER A 642 -0.89 39.58 -8.24
N MET A 643 -0.43 38.39 -8.61
CA MET A 643 0.32 37.47 -7.77
C MET A 643 1.52 36.98 -8.56
N ASP A 644 2.70 37.12 -7.95
CA ASP A 644 3.95 36.60 -8.49
C ASP A 644 3.98 35.10 -8.21
N LEU A 645 4.07 34.27 -9.24
CA LEU A 645 4.11 32.81 -9.08
C LEU A 645 5.54 32.28 -8.97
N SER A 646 6.57 33.14 -8.98
CA SER A 646 7.96 32.70 -8.89
C SER A 646 8.29 32.18 -7.48
N GLY A 647 8.73 30.91 -7.40
CA GLY A 647 9.19 30.31 -6.14
C GLY A 647 8.09 29.84 -5.18
N ILE A 648 6.86 29.62 -5.66
CA ILE A 648 5.78 29.00 -4.86
C ILE A 648 6.10 27.51 -4.63
N ASP A 649 6.80 27.19 -3.54
CA ASP A 649 7.07 25.81 -3.12
C ASP A 649 5.98 25.25 -2.18
N GLU A 650 5.18 26.12 -1.55
CA GLU A 650 4.10 25.81 -0.61
C GLU A 650 2.76 26.37 -1.14
N TRP A 651 1.63 26.08 -0.45
CA TRP A 651 0.33 26.61 -0.87
C TRP A 651 0.21 28.12 -0.60
N GLU A 652 -0.25 28.89 -1.58
CA GLU A 652 -0.63 30.30 -1.39
C GLU A 652 -2.14 30.48 -1.58
N ILE A 653 -2.79 31.12 -0.60
CA ILE A 653 -4.23 31.43 -0.64
C ILE A 653 -4.42 32.93 -0.90
N VAL A 654 -5.32 33.22 -1.82
CA VAL A 654 -5.81 34.57 -2.09
C VAL A 654 -7.28 34.67 -1.70
N ASP A 655 -7.55 35.44 -0.66
CA ASP A 655 -8.91 35.72 -0.19
C ASP A 655 -9.39 37.07 -0.71
N ILE A 656 -10.60 37.07 -1.28
CA ILE A 656 -11.25 38.27 -1.79
C ILE A 656 -12.67 38.35 -1.23
N SER A 657 -12.92 39.34 -0.37
CA SER A 657 -14.26 39.61 0.17
C SER A 657 -15.18 40.23 -0.89
N LEU A 658 -16.38 39.67 -1.04
CA LEU A 658 -17.40 40.10 -1.99
C LEU A 658 -18.57 40.78 -1.25
N PRO A 659 -18.91 42.05 -1.56
CA PRO A 659 -20.00 42.77 -0.91
C PRO A 659 -21.39 42.33 -1.40
N GLU A 660 -22.42 42.47 -0.54
CA GLU A 660 -23.82 42.06 -0.76
C GLU A 660 -24.52 42.66 -1.99
N THR A 661 -23.96 43.70 -2.60
CA THR A 661 -24.64 44.49 -3.65
C THR A 661 -24.72 43.79 -5.00
N TYR A 662 -24.00 42.68 -5.20
CA TYR A 662 -23.91 41.99 -6.49
C TYR A 662 -24.53 40.61 -6.39
N LYS A 663 -25.58 40.36 -7.18
CA LYS A 663 -26.25 39.05 -7.23
C LYS A 663 -25.54 38.04 -8.12
N LYS A 664 -24.70 38.49 -9.05
CA LYS A 664 -23.95 37.64 -9.99
C LYS A 664 -22.58 38.23 -10.31
N VAL A 665 -21.53 37.42 -10.23
CA VAL A 665 -20.16 37.80 -10.58
C VAL A 665 -19.50 36.74 -11.48
N SER A 666 -18.50 37.14 -12.26
CA SER A 666 -17.60 36.24 -12.98
C SER A 666 -16.18 36.40 -12.44
N VAL A 667 -15.41 35.32 -12.39
CA VAL A 667 -14.01 35.34 -11.94
C VAL A 667 -13.13 34.99 -13.13
N GLU A 668 -12.27 35.93 -13.54
CA GLU A 668 -11.27 35.75 -14.60
C GLU A 668 -9.90 35.59 -13.98
N MET A 669 -9.21 34.50 -14.31
CA MET A 669 -7.81 34.26 -13.98
C MET A 669 -6.97 34.30 -15.26
N GLN A 670 -5.96 35.17 -15.31
CA GLN A 670 -5.11 35.41 -16.47
C GLN A 670 -3.64 35.13 -16.15
N PHE A 671 -3.01 34.23 -16.91
CA PHE A 671 -1.58 33.88 -16.78
C PHE A 671 -0.71 34.75 -17.68
N LEU A 672 0.35 35.35 -17.14
CA LEU A 672 1.30 36.20 -17.87
C LEU A 672 2.71 35.59 -17.77
N PRO A 673 3.51 35.50 -18.85
CA PRO A 673 3.25 35.97 -20.21
C PRO A 673 2.75 34.85 -21.16
N GLN A 674 1.47 34.92 -21.51
CA GLN A 674 0.81 34.34 -22.70
C GLN A 674 0.92 32.82 -23.00
N GLN A 675 1.57 32.00 -22.19
CA GLN A 675 1.42 30.55 -22.25
C GLN A 675 1.02 30.00 -20.88
N PHE A 676 0.10 29.03 -20.88
CA PHE A 676 -0.11 28.21 -19.69
C PHE A 676 1.23 27.52 -19.41
N PRO A 677 1.80 27.69 -18.21
CA PRO A 677 3.06 27.03 -17.85
C PRO A 677 2.95 25.52 -17.98
N ASP A 678 4.05 24.88 -18.43
CA ASP A 678 4.12 23.43 -18.67
C ASP A 678 3.77 22.58 -17.42
N ARG A 679 3.86 23.19 -16.22
CA ARG A 679 3.53 22.58 -14.92
C ARG A 679 2.96 23.61 -13.94
N VAL A 680 1.65 23.85 -13.98
CA VAL A 680 0.96 24.54 -12.87
C VAL A 680 -0.25 23.73 -12.42
N PHE A 681 -0.34 23.50 -11.10
CA PHE A 681 -1.54 22.96 -10.47
C PHE A 681 -2.43 24.12 -10.04
N LEU A 682 -3.45 24.41 -10.85
CA LEU A 682 -4.33 25.55 -10.56
C LEU A 682 -5.44 25.18 -9.61
N ASN A 683 -5.13 25.11 -8.33
CA ASN A 683 -6.10 24.60 -7.40
C ASN A 683 -7.18 25.64 -7.02
N THR A 684 -8.23 25.03 -6.53
CA THR A 684 -9.61 25.35 -6.26
C THR A 684 -10.06 26.80 -6.12
N LEU A 685 -11.20 27.11 -6.76
CA LEU A 685 -12.00 28.30 -6.47
C LEU A 685 -13.14 27.92 -5.53
N VAL A 686 -13.19 28.49 -4.33
CA VAL A 686 -14.27 28.25 -3.37
C VAL A 686 -14.91 29.55 -2.94
N LEU A 687 -16.24 29.53 -3.00
CA LEU A 687 -17.07 30.66 -2.66
C LEU A 687 -17.97 30.22 -1.51
N TYR A 688 -17.80 30.82 -0.34
CA TYR A 688 -18.56 30.48 0.85
C TYR A 688 -19.17 31.71 1.50
N ARG A 689 -20.34 31.49 2.09
CA ARG A 689 -21.12 32.50 2.81
C ARG A 689 -20.54 32.66 4.21
N GLN A 690 -20.30 33.91 4.63
CA GLN A 690 -19.95 34.25 6.01
C GLN A 690 -21.15 34.15 6.95
#